data_AF-A0A9P5RSP1-F1
#
_entry.id   AF-A0A9P5RSP1-F1
#
_cell.length_a   1.000
_cell.length_b   1.000
_cell.length_c   1.000
_cell.angle_alpha   90.00
_cell.angle_beta   90.00
_cell.angle_gamma   90.00
#
_symmetry.space_group_name_H-M   'P 1'
#
loop_
_entity.id
_entity.type
_entity.pdbx_description
1 polymer ?
#
loop_
_entity_poly.entity_id
_entity_poly.type
_entity_poly.pdbx_seq_one_letter_code
_entity_poly.pdbx_strand_id
1 'polypeptide(L)'
;MRAFIRSSGLGSHKNIPKVNLLSAGEDSDAFWQPRLQRSWRNVIQAHYVNETVFVHGLYSPFHFSHWLYNGMLPLYSTMKRFGGTKDSWTLRAARYQGDPIDRQGTWEMDHFFQTGKELVLSQAEMSTPFQTLPPSDAPICFQRAVIGLGSQCALSYCENNIPAEIYKRFREEIAEYFWSTSDTWSKHLKNAQEAINSRWKRQEQEHNSRQDKGAEKKRQEAPGGKAMNSPLKCLELARYYNFEAAGPNHGLEHGEAESRVGQMHPDVADPPESYQNLFVESNAGDDAGKASKRKLVVGIIQREKSRRLLNDDELIQGLIQAGFRVKWMSFDHGCGIAETAYLLRDVNVLITPHGNAIGTSVFMPSHDPVPTILSVDSSRYKEAWFMFTATAIGQRFTQTMCGPSNYVDDASREHCPYHKDLKSGHDTLGSVRNLVLGLPDSMVKTDKEKASMSGSALDRLRNKNLDYVNSNPAAQKLAEEEMDALIGPEQPNALIRKYGEDIWTFLLYFWKEAPRYVDVVRVVKFVQSLQRDLEQEKLSEATISTNTSTGIQQNQHMGDDGAQKSYRLYVEYVRKGRACGLDGCSGILERNVANETTSAFGKHSIDDTSKWGQPTSESQAMREGLTPGILETIWRIET
;
A
#
# COMPACT_ATOMS: atom_id res chain seq x y z
N MET A 1 16.37 -32.24 -21.77
CA MET A 1 15.64 -32.88 -20.64
C MET A 1 14.32 -32.15 -20.52
N ARG A 2 13.17 -32.84 -20.61
CA ARG A 2 11.83 -32.20 -20.59
C ARG A 2 11.22 -32.42 -19.21
N ALA A 3 10.84 -31.36 -18.50
CA ALA A 3 10.22 -31.43 -17.19
C ALA A 3 8.70 -31.31 -17.34
N PHE A 4 7.95 -32.23 -16.72
CA PHE A 4 6.49 -32.18 -16.69
C PHE A 4 6.04 -31.57 -15.37
N ILE A 5 5.10 -30.65 -15.44
CA ILE A 5 4.47 -30.01 -14.29
C ILE A 5 3.38 -30.95 -13.78
N ARG A 6 3.64 -31.67 -12.67
CA ARG A 6 2.63 -32.44 -11.91
C ARG A 6 2.86 -32.28 -10.42
N SER A 7 1.80 -32.11 -9.64
CA SER A 7 1.85 -32.14 -8.17
C SER A 7 1.64 -33.57 -7.65
N SER A 8 2.49 -33.98 -6.69
CA SER A 8 2.40 -35.20 -5.87
C SER A 8 2.40 -36.59 -6.57
N GLY A 9 3.07 -37.56 -5.93
CA GLY A 9 3.38 -38.89 -6.47
C GLY A 9 4.59 -39.48 -5.74
N LEU A 10 4.42 -40.64 -5.13
CA LEU A 10 5.38 -41.29 -4.24
C LEU A 10 6.56 -41.87 -5.02
N GLY A 11 7.77 -41.40 -4.74
CA GLY A 11 8.99 -42.00 -5.24
C GLY A 11 10.22 -41.13 -4.95
N SER A 12 11.18 -41.67 -4.22
CA SER A 12 12.43 -41.00 -3.83
C SER A 12 13.34 -40.79 -5.04
N HIS A 13 13.32 -39.59 -5.63
CA HIS A 13 14.29 -39.16 -6.64
C HIS A 13 14.90 -37.83 -6.22
N LYS A 14 16.19 -37.63 -6.57
CA LYS A 14 17.05 -36.46 -6.28
C LYS A 14 16.21 -35.22 -5.98
N ASN A 15 16.25 -34.77 -4.73
CA ASN A 15 15.45 -33.66 -4.22
C ASN A 15 15.76 -32.38 -5.02
N ILE A 16 14.94 -32.10 -6.05
CA ILE A 16 14.91 -30.75 -6.62
C ILE A 16 14.45 -29.83 -5.48
N PRO A 17 15.15 -28.72 -5.21
CA PRO A 17 14.81 -27.85 -4.11
C PRO A 17 13.39 -27.29 -4.27
N LYS A 18 12.75 -27.06 -3.13
CA LYS A 18 11.53 -26.26 -3.08
C LYS A 18 11.88 -24.83 -3.49
N VAL A 19 11.05 -24.22 -4.31
CA VAL A 19 11.19 -22.84 -4.76
C VAL A 19 10.02 -22.05 -4.19
N ASN A 20 10.31 -20.90 -3.59
CA ASN A 20 9.28 -20.01 -3.10
C ASN A 20 8.54 -19.34 -4.29
N LEU A 21 7.23 -19.49 -4.34
CA LEU A 21 6.36 -18.88 -5.34
C LEU A 21 5.75 -17.55 -4.89
N LEU A 22 5.78 -17.22 -3.59
CA LEU A 22 5.05 -16.11 -3.02
C LEU A 22 5.86 -15.46 -1.89
N SER A 23 6.15 -14.16 -1.97
CA SER A 23 6.95 -13.44 -0.97
C SER A 23 6.11 -12.95 0.22
N ALA A 24 5.42 -13.84 0.93
CA ALA A 24 4.37 -13.51 1.92
C ALA A 24 4.78 -13.63 3.39
N GLY A 25 5.97 -14.17 3.69
CA GLY A 25 6.46 -14.43 5.04
C GLY A 25 6.28 -15.89 5.42
N GLU A 26 6.98 -16.34 6.47
CA GLU A 26 7.16 -17.78 6.77
C GLU A 26 5.86 -18.58 6.84
N ASP A 27 4.81 -18.04 7.47
CA ASP A 27 3.52 -18.71 7.63
C ASP A 27 2.64 -18.71 6.37
N SER A 28 2.97 -17.86 5.41
CA SER A 28 2.12 -17.55 4.24
C SER A 28 2.80 -17.88 2.92
N ASP A 29 4.10 -18.14 2.94
CA ASP A 29 4.89 -18.51 1.78
C ASP A 29 4.38 -19.81 1.15
N ALA A 30 4.33 -19.80 -0.17
CA ALA A 30 3.91 -20.96 -0.94
C ALA A 30 5.12 -21.55 -1.65
N PHE A 31 5.52 -22.76 -1.25
CA PHE A 31 6.65 -23.45 -1.87
C PHE A 31 6.18 -24.47 -2.90
N TRP A 32 6.81 -24.44 -4.07
CA TRP A 32 6.61 -25.43 -5.11
C TRP A 32 7.86 -26.26 -5.34
N GLN A 33 7.67 -27.58 -5.45
CA GLN A 33 8.76 -28.52 -5.71
C GLN A 33 8.61 -29.07 -7.13
N PRO A 34 9.51 -28.71 -8.06
CA PRO A 34 9.49 -29.26 -9.41
C PRO A 34 9.75 -30.78 -9.38
N ARG A 35 9.27 -31.49 -10.40
CA ARG A 35 9.49 -32.93 -10.55
C ARG A 35 10.04 -33.27 -11.92
N LEU A 36 11.03 -34.15 -11.94
CA LEU A 36 11.54 -34.71 -13.19
C LEU A 36 10.75 -35.98 -13.53
N GLN A 37 9.89 -35.89 -14.54
CA GLN A 37 9.22 -37.06 -15.10
C GLN A 37 9.99 -37.55 -16.33
N ARG A 38 10.62 -38.72 -16.21
CA ARG A 38 11.25 -39.41 -17.33
C ARG A 38 10.27 -40.44 -17.87
N SER A 39 9.87 -40.33 -19.13
CA SER A 39 9.10 -41.37 -19.78
C SER A 39 10.00 -42.21 -20.68
N TRP A 40 10.30 -43.43 -20.25
CA TRP A 40 11.12 -44.39 -21.02
C TRP A 40 10.28 -45.32 -21.89
N ARG A 41 8.95 -45.35 -21.70
CA ARG A 41 8.05 -46.29 -22.41
C ARG A 41 6.77 -45.66 -22.99
N ASN A 42 6.37 -44.47 -22.55
CA ASN A 42 5.15 -43.82 -23.04
C ASN A 42 5.49 -42.48 -23.70
N VAL A 43 5.18 -42.30 -24.98
CA VAL A 43 5.21 -40.96 -25.56
C VAL A 43 4.15 -40.13 -24.83
N ILE A 44 4.58 -39.11 -24.09
CA ILE A 44 3.63 -38.17 -23.48
C ILE A 44 3.24 -37.19 -24.57
N GLN A 45 2.01 -37.29 -25.05
CA GLN A 45 1.42 -36.26 -25.91
C GLN A 45 1.29 -34.98 -25.09
N ALA A 46 1.82 -33.88 -25.59
CA ALA A 46 1.84 -32.59 -24.92
C ALA A 46 1.75 -31.47 -25.95
N HIS A 47 1.07 -30.38 -25.58
CA HIS A 47 1.07 -29.14 -26.36
C HIS A 47 2.41 -28.44 -26.14
N TYR A 48 3.30 -28.47 -27.13
CA TYR A 48 4.61 -27.82 -27.01
C TYR A 48 4.50 -26.33 -27.32
N VAL A 49 4.96 -25.49 -26.38
CA VAL A 49 5.04 -24.04 -26.54
C VAL A 49 6.50 -23.63 -26.50
N ASN A 50 6.98 -23.04 -27.60
CA ASN A 50 8.38 -22.65 -27.76
C ASN A 50 8.70 -21.30 -27.08
N GLU A 51 8.27 -21.13 -25.84
CA GLU A 51 8.39 -19.89 -25.08
C GLU A 51 8.80 -20.16 -23.62
N THR A 52 8.98 -19.09 -22.86
CA THR A 52 9.25 -19.14 -21.42
C THR A 52 7.96 -18.93 -20.65
N VAL A 53 7.67 -19.80 -19.69
CA VAL A 53 6.61 -19.58 -18.69
C VAL A 53 7.21 -19.09 -17.37
N PHE A 54 6.59 -18.08 -16.76
CA PHE A 54 6.94 -17.58 -15.43
C PHE A 54 5.95 -18.12 -14.41
N VAL A 55 6.41 -18.98 -13.51
CA VAL A 55 5.59 -19.65 -12.51
C VAL A 55 5.68 -18.90 -11.18
N HIS A 56 4.53 -18.44 -10.68
CA HIS A 56 4.45 -17.62 -9.47
C HIS A 56 3.23 -17.96 -8.62
N GLY A 57 3.16 -17.35 -7.45
CA GLY A 57 1.96 -17.23 -6.62
C GLY A 57 1.57 -15.77 -6.47
N LEU A 58 0.36 -15.51 -5.98
CA LEU A 58 -0.10 -14.16 -5.66
C LEU A 58 -0.75 -14.09 -4.28
N TYR A 59 -0.49 -12.98 -3.58
CA TYR A 59 -1.21 -12.62 -2.36
C TYR A 59 -2.52 -11.92 -2.72
N SER A 60 -3.45 -12.67 -3.31
CA SER A 60 -4.70 -12.16 -3.87
C SER A 60 -5.87 -12.97 -3.35
N PRO A 61 -7.06 -12.36 -3.12
CA PRO A 61 -7.39 -10.94 -3.30
C PRO A 61 -7.28 -10.04 -2.05
N PHE A 62 -6.86 -10.61 -0.92
CA PHE A 62 -7.10 -10.07 0.44
C PHE A 62 -6.75 -8.58 0.65
N HIS A 63 -5.59 -8.12 0.14
CA HIS A 63 -5.07 -6.76 0.36
C HIS A 63 -4.28 -6.26 -0.87
N PHE A 64 -4.65 -5.07 -1.39
CA PHE A 64 -4.00 -4.44 -2.55
C PHE A 64 -2.48 -4.37 -2.42
N SER A 65 -1.99 -3.87 -1.29
CA SER A 65 -0.57 -3.66 -1.05
C SER A 65 0.19 -4.99 -1.01
N HIS A 66 -0.36 -6.04 -0.40
CA HIS A 66 0.27 -7.36 -0.43
C HIS A 66 0.26 -7.97 -1.83
N TRP A 67 -0.85 -7.86 -2.57
CA TRP A 67 -0.89 -8.28 -3.98
C TRP A 67 0.22 -7.59 -4.78
N LEU A 68 0.38 -6.28 -4.58
CA LEU A 68 1.36 -5.45 -5.27
C LEU A 68 2.80 -5.78 -4.86
N TYR A 69 3.16 -5.67 -3.58
CA TYR A 69 4.54 -5.77 -3.10
C TYR A 69 5.05 -7.21 -2.91
N ASN A 70 4.15 -8.16 -2.63
CA ASN A 70 4.54 -9.56 -2.36
C ASN A 70 4.29 -10.48 -3.56
N GLY A 71 3.54 -10.01 -4.56
CA GLY A 71 3.22 -10.77 -5.78
C GLY A 71 3.68 -10.06 -7.04
N MET A 72 3.07 -8.91 -7.35
CA MET A 72 3.22 -8.28 -8.65
C MET A 72 4.57 -7.66 -8.94
N LEU A 73 5.09 -6.82 -8.04
CA LEU A 73 6.41 -6.21 -8.22
C LEU A 73 7.53 -7.26 -8.25
N PRO A 74 7.54 -8.30 -7.39
CA PRO A 74 8.48 -9.41 -7.54
C PRO A 74 8.33 -10.19 -8.86
N LEU A 75 7.10 -10.42 -9.33
CA LEU A 75 6.85 -11.07 -10.62
C LEU A 75 7.38 -10.22 -11.78
N TYR A 76 7.07 -8.94 -11.77
CA TYR A 76 7.55 -7.95 -12.73
C TYR A 76 9.08 -7.90 -12.76
N SER A 77 9.71 -7.79 -11.57
CA SER A 77 11.16 -7.86 -11.38
C SER A 77 11.77 -9.12 -12.00
N THR A 78 11.19 -10.28 -11.68
CA THR A 78 11.63 -11.59 -12.19
C THR A 78 11.48 -11.68 -13.70
N MET A 79 10.37 -11.18 -14.25
CA MET A 79 10.16 -11.14 -15.69
C MET A 79 11.23 -10.28 -16.37
N LYS A 80 11.48 -9.05 -15.92
CA LYS A 80 12.53 -8.21 -16.52
C LYS A 80 13.91 -8.87 -16.44
N ARG A 81 14.26 -9.48 -15.30
CA ARG A 81 15.53 -10.19 -15.11
C ARG A 81 15.77 -11.30 -16.13
N PHE A 82 14.73 -12.05 -16.48
CA PHE A 82 14.85 -13.22 -17.35
C PHE A 82 14.27 -13.01 -18.75
N GLY A 83 14.18 -11.76 -19.21
CA GLY A 83 13.75 -11.42 -20.57
C GLY A 83 12.27 -11.66 -20.85
N GLY A 84 11.44 -11.65 -19.81
CA GLY A 84 9.99 -11.64 -19.91
C GLY A 84 9.48 -10.36 -20.53
N THR A 85 8.45 -10.49 -21.35
CA THR A 85 7.78 -9.42 -22.09
C THR A 85 6.29 -9.42 -21.75
N LYS A 86 5.56 -8.41 -22.25
CA LYS A 86 4.10 -8.33 -22.18
C LYS A 86 3.35 -9.46 -22.90
N ASP A 87 4.10 -10.26 -23.66
CA ASP A 87 3.61 -11.40 -24.44
C ASP A 87 3.96 -12.73 -23.78
N SER A 88 4.70 -12.71 -22.67
CA SER A 88 5.15 -13.91 -21.98
C SER A 88 4.01 -14.65 -21.30
N TRP A 89 4.20 -15.96 -21.16
CA TRP A 89 3.28 -16.81 -20.41
C TRP A 89 3.56 -16.74 -18.91
N THR A 90 2.51 -16.67 -18.12
CA THR A 90 2.59 -16.85 -16.67
C THR A 90 1.77 -18.05 -16.24
N LEU A 91 2.13 -18.64 -15.11
CA LEU A 91 1.39 -19.70 -14.45
C LEU A 91 1.24 -19.33 -12.97
N ARG A 92 0.00 -19.07 -12.55
CA ARG A 92 -0.33 -18.86 -11.15
C ARG A 92 -0.52 -20.22 -10.48
N ALA A 93 0.57 -20.75 -9.92
CA ALA A 93 0.60 -22.08 -9.30
C ALA A 93 0.24 -22.07 -7.81
N ALA A 94 0.16 -20.89 -7.18
CA ALA A 94 -0.23 -20.74 -5.78
C ALA A 94 -1.01 -19.44 -5.52
N ARG A 95 -1.78 -19.42 -4.43
CA ARG A 95 -2.49 -18.24 -3.94
C ARG A 95 -2.47 -18.20 -2.41
N TYR A 96 -2.51 -16.99 -1.86
CA TYR A 96 -2.63 -16.79 -0.42
C TYR A 96 -4.04 -17.12 0.06
N GLN A 97 -4.16 -18.19 0.86
CA GLN A 97 -5.40 -18.71 1.44
C GLN A 97 -6.48 -19.05 0.39
N GLY A 98 -7.28 -20.09 0.61
CA GLY A 98 -8.19 -20.64 -0.41
C GLY A 98 -9.38 -19.75 -0.80
N ASP A 99 -9.33 -18.44 -0.52
CA ASP A 99 -10.47 -17.54 -0.65
C ASP A 99 -10.91 -17.39 -2.12
N PRO A 100 -12.22 -17.43 -2.40
CA PRO A 100 -12.74 -17.27 -3.75
C PRO A 100 -12.49 -15.84 -4.25
N ILE A 101 -12.00 -15.71 -5.49
CA ILE A 101 -11.66 -14.42 -6.13
C ILE A 101 -12.91 -13.55 -6.32
N ASP A 102 -14.09 -14.16 -6.42
CA ASP A 102 -15.37 -13.54 -6.77
C ASP A 102 -15.80 -12.36 -5.87
N ARG A 103 -15.23 -12.20 -4.68
CA ARG A 103 -15.70 -11.21 -3.70
C ARG A 103 -15.05 -9.84 -3.75
N GLN A 104 -13.91 -9.66 -4.42
CA GLN A 104 -13.10 -8.43 -4.24
C GLN A 104 -12.68 -7.73 -5.54
N GLY A 105 -13.13 -8.23 -6.69
CA GLY A 105 -12.64 -7.74 -7.98
C GLY A 105 -11.18 -8.12 -8.21
N THR A 106 -10.73 -8.06 -9.46
CA THR A 106 -9.32 -8.30 -9.76
C THR A 106 -8.71 -7.06 -10.33
N TRP A 107 -7.55 -6.73 -9.79
CA TRP A 107 -6.70 -5.65 -10.24
C TRP A 107 -6.37 -5.83 -11.73
N GLU A 108 -6.41 -4.73 -12.48
CA GLU A 108 -6.16 -4.73 -13.91
C GLU A 108 -4.72 -5.12 -14.20
N MET A 109 -4.56 -6.07 -15.09
CA MET A 109 -3.26 -6.69 -15.40
C MET A 109 -2.94 -6.63 -16.89
N ASP A 110 -3.82 -6.01 -17.68
CA ASP A 110 -3.72 -5.93 -19.14
C ASP A 110 -2.51 -5.11 -19.59
N HIS A 111 -2.08 -4.13 -18.77
CA HIS A 111 -0.85 -3.38 -19.00
C HIS A 111 0.39 -4.29 -18.95
N PHE A 112 0.33 -5.35 -18.14
CA PHE A 112 1.41 -6.30 -17.91
C PHE A 112 1.35 -7.48 -18.87
N PHE A 113 0.15 -7.89 -19.31
CA PHE A 113 -0.07 -9.00 -20.25
C PHE A 113 -0.91 -8.56 -21.46
N GLN A 114 -0.34 -7.74 -22.34
CA GLN A 114 -1.09 -7.23 -23.50
C GLN A 114 -1.47 -8.33 -24.49
N THR A 115 -0.57 -9.26 -24.77
CA THR A 115 -0.87 -10.45 -25.61
C THR A 115 -0.49 -11.77 -24.95
N GLY A 116 0.15 -11.71 -23.79
CA GLY A 116 0.50 -12.87 -22.99
C GLY A 116 -0.73 -13.58 -22.45
N LYS A 117 -0.49 -14.74 -21.83
CA LYS A 117 -1.53 -15.54 -21.20
C LYS A 117 -1.11 -15.93 -19.79
N GLU A 118 -2.06 -15.83 -18.86
CA GLU A 118 -1.88 -16.36 -17.52
C GLU A 118 -2.65 -17.68 -17.40
N LEU A 119 -1.91 -18.76 -17.19
CA LEU A 119 -2.49 -20.04 -16.83
C LEU A 119 -2.90 -20.00 -15.36
N VAL A 120 -4.18 -20.26 -15.10
CA VAL A 120 -4.72 -20.45 -13.74
C VAL A 120 -5.21 -21.88 -13.58
N LEU A 121 -5.27 -22.38 -12.34
CA LEU A 121 -5.52 -23.81 -12.10
C LEU A 121 -6.98 -24.15 -11.86
N SER A 122 -7.86 -23.15 -11.71
CA SER A 122 -9.29 -23.36 -11.56
C SER A 122 -10.13 -22.29 -12.23
N GLN A 123 -11.36 -22.66 -12.63
CA GLN A 123 -12.30 -21.72 -13.25
C GLN A 123 -12.59 -20.52 -12.33
N ALA A 124 -12.62 -20.76 -11.02
CA ALA A 124 -12.84 -19.73 -10.00
C ALA A 124 -11.67 -18.73 -9.87
N GLU A 125 -10.54 -19.01 -10.52
CA GLU A 125 -9.40 -18.10 -10.57
C GLU A 125 -9.39 -17.21 -11.81
N MET A 126 -10.25 -17.48 -12.81
CA MET A 126 -10.35 -16.68 -14.02
C MET A 126 -11.22 -15.44 -13.78
N SER A 127 -10.57 -14.31 -13.72
CA SER A 127 -11.14 -12.99 -13.50
C SER A 127 -10.90 -12.00 -14.64
N THR A 128 -9.94 -12.27 -15.52
CA THR A 128 -9.60 -11.42 -16.66
C THR A 128 -9.64 -12.21 -17.99
N PRO A 129 -9.78 -11.54 -19.15
CA PRO A 129 -9.82 -12.21 -20.45
C PRO A 129 -8.50 -12.89 -20.88
N PHE A 130 -7.34 -12.47 -20.34
CA PHE A 130 -6.05 -13.08 -20.66
C PHE A 130 -5.74 -14.34 -19.82
N GLN A 131 -6.56 -14.60 -18.79
CA GLN A 131 -6.45 -15.82 -18.01
C GLN A 131 -7.14 -16.97 -18.72
N THR A 132 -6.50 -18.14 -18.67
CA THR A 132 -7.02 -19.34 -19.31
C THR A 132 -6.71 -20.57 -18.49
N LEU A 133 -7.56 -21.58 -18.60
CA LEU A 133 -7.27 -22.89 -18.03
C LEU A 133 -6.28 -23.64 -18.92
N PRO A 134 -5.40 -24.45 -18.34
CA PRO A 134 -4.67 -25.44 -19.11
C PRO A 134 -5.65 -26.31 -19.92
N PRO A 135 -5.27 -26.71 -21.15
CA PRO A 135 -6.07 -27.61 -21.96
C PRO A 135 -6.27 -28.95 -21.24
N SER A 136 -7.47 -29.52 -21.35
CA SER A 136 -7.88 -30.73 -20.62
C SER A 136 -7.44 -32.03 -21.30
N ASP A 137 -7.05 -31.98 -22.57
CA ASP A 137 -6.70 -33.15 -23.40
C ASP A 137 -5.24 -33.58 -23.22
N ALA A 138 -4.32 -32.64 -23.02
CA ALA A 138 -2.89 -32.92 -22.86
C ALA A 138 -2.16 -31.85 -22.02
N PRO A 139 -1.07 -32.20 -21.32
CA PRO A 139 -0.24 -31.20 -20.63
C PRO A 139 0.42 -30.23 -21.61
N ILE A 140 0.69 -29.01 -21.15
CA ILE A 140 1.52 -28.04 -21.89
C ILE A 140 3.00 -28.28 -21.54
N CYS A 141 3.86 -28.30 -22.56
CA CYS A 141 5.31 -28.38 -22.42
C CYS A 141 5.93 -27.08 -22.93
N PHE A 142 6.36 -26.22 -22.02
CA PHE A 142 7.13 -25.02 -22.36
C PHE A 142 8.60 -25.35 -22.64
N GLN A 143 9.25 -24.58 -23.51
CA GLN A 143 10.68 -24.70 -23.76
C GLN A 143 11.49 -24.35 -22.51
N ARG A 144 11.07 -23.31 -21.78
CA ARG A 144 11.73 -22.80 -20.57
C ARG A 144 10.70 -22.48 -19.50
N ALA A 145 11.11 -22.59 -18.25
CA ALA A 145 10.33 -22.11 -17.11
C ALA A 145 11.23 -21.32 -16.16
N VAL A 146 10.77 -20.15 -15.74
CA VAL A 146 11.33 -19.38 -14.62
C VAL A 146 10.38 -19.61 -13.45
N ILE A 147 10.89 -20.15 -12.35
CA ILE A 147 10.07 -20.59 -11.23
C ILE A 147 10.37 -19.73 -10.01
N GLY A 148 9.31 -19.19 -9.41
CA GLY A 148 9.39 -18.40 -8.19
C GLY A 148 9.66 -16.92 -8.42
N LEU A 149 9.62 -16.17 -7.34
CA LEU A 149 9.75 -14.71 -7.31
C LEU A 149 11.13 -14.25 -6.79
N GLY A 150 12.09 -15.18 -6.72
CA GLY A 150 13.45 -14.91 -6.23
C GLY A 150 13.54 -14.52 -4.75
N SER A 151 12.50 -14.82 -3.96
CA SER A 151 12.36 -14.36 -2.57
C SER A 151 12.57 -12.85 -2.43
N GLN A 152 12.09 -12.10 -3.43
CA GLN A 152 12.22 -10.65 -3.50
C GLN A 152 11.01 -9.96 -2.87
N CYS A 153 11.27 -9.04 -1.94
CA CYS A 153 10.34 -7.99 -1.51
C CYS A 153 11.09 -6.96 -0.67
N ALA A 154 10.46 -5.83 -0.36
CA ALA A 154 11.10 -4.79 0.46
C ALA A 154 11.25 -5.18 1.95
N LEU A 155 10.53 -6.22 2.40
CA LEU A 155 10.36 -6.54 3.82
C LEU A 155 11.57 -7.27 4.41
N SER A 156 11.70 -7.22 5.73
CA SER A 156 12.82 -7.82 6.47
C SER A 156 12.90 -9.33 6.33
N TYR A 157 11.79 -10.00 6.09
CA TYR A 157 11.75 -11.46 5.92
C TYR A 157 12.15 -11.92 4.51
N CYS A 158 12.29 -11.01 3.55
CA CYS A 158 12.73 -11.34 2.21
C CYS A 158 14.26 -11.35 2.12
N GLU A 159 14.80 -12.37 1.45
CA GLU A 159 16.24 -12.53 1.22
C GLU A 159 16.81 -11.40 0.35
N ASN A 160 16.03 -10.97 -0.63
CA ASN A 160 16.46 -9.99 -1.63
C ASN A 160 15.51 -8.80 -1.66
N ASN A 161 16.06 -7.59 -1.85
CA ASN A 161 15.25 -6.45 -2.26
C ASN A 161 14.94 -6.50 -3.75
N ILE A 162 13.83 -5.86 -4.11
CA ILE A 162 13.56 -5.46 -5.48
C ILE A 162 14.38 -4.18 -5.74
N PRO A 163 15.14 -4.10 -6.85
CA PRO A 163 15.86 -2.86 -7.19
C PRO A 163 14.89 -1.68 -7.37
N ALA A 164 15.28 -0.48 -6.90
CA ALA A 164 14.45 0.72 -6.93
C ALA A 164 13.98 1.09 -8.36
N GLU A 165 14.84 0.92 -9.37
CA GLU A 165 14.51 1.05 -10.80
C GLU A 165 13.27 0.26 -11.23
N ILE A 166 13.06 -0.92 -10.63
CA ILE A 166 11.93 -1.78 -11.01
C ILE A 166 10.61 -1.13 -10.64
N TYR A 167 10.52 -0.49 -9.47
CA TYR A 167 9.32 0.22 -9.05
C TYR A 167 9.06 1.44 -9.94
N LYS A 168 10.13 2.21 -10.25
CA LYS A 168 10.06 3.35 -11.19
C LYS A 168 9.53 2.89 -12.55
N ARG A 169 10.15 1.86 -13.14
CA ARG A 169 9.76 1.34 -14.44
C ARG A 169 8.34 0.77 -14.44
N PHE A 170 7.95 0.06 -13.39
CA PHE A 170 6.60 -0.47 -13.24
C PHE A 170 5.56 0.66 -13.30
N ARG A 171 5.77 1.75 -12.55
CA ARG A 171 4.91 2.93 -12.58
C ARG A 171 4.88 3.59 -13.96
N GLU A 172 6.03 3.76 -14.61
CA GLU A 172 6.15 4.38 -15.94
C GLU A 172 5.43 3.57 -17.01
N GLU A 173 5.52 2.24 -17.00
CA GLU A 173 4.83 1.38 -17.97
C GLU A 173 3.31 1.39 -17.78
N ILE A 174 2.82 1.50 -16.54
CA ILE A 174 1.40 1.74 -16.27
C ILE A 174 0.96 3.09 -16.84
N ALA A 175 1.75 4.13 -16.61
CA ALA A 175 1.44 5.48 -17.11
C ALA A 175 1.40 5.53 -18.63
N GLU A 176 2.41 4.94 -19.28
CA GLU A 176 2.49 4.82 -20.73
C GLU A 176 1.30 4.05 -21.30
N TYR A 177 0.89 2.95 -20.65
CA TYR A 177 -0.19 2.11 -21.14
C TYR A 177 -1.57 2.75 -21.00
N PHE A 178 -1.89 3.36 -19.85
CA PHE A 178 -3.26 3.81 -19.56
C PHE A 178 -3.52 5.28 -19.85
N TRP A 179 -2.51 6.15 -19.76
CA TRP A 179 -2.71 7.60 -19.95
C TRP A 179 -1.52 8.29 -20.62
N SER A 180 -0.83 7.61 -21.54
CA SER A 180 0.12 8.27 -22.45
C SER A 180 -0.52 9.37 -23.28
N THR A 181 -1.82 9.23 -23.59
CA THR A 181 -2.62 10.23 -24.30
C THR A 181 -4.02 10.36 -23.70
N SER A 182 -4.67 11.49 -23.96
CA SER A 182 -6.05 11.75 -23.49
C SER A 182 -7.03 10.74 -24.08
N ASP A 183 -6.78 10.32 -25.33
CA ASP A 183 -7.59 9.32 -26.02
C ASP A 183 -7.41 7.94 -25.40
N THR A 184 -6.17 7.55 -25.07
CA THR A 184 -5.87 6.30 -24.37
C THR A 184 -6.61 6.23 -23.04
N TRP A 185 -6.54 7.31 -22.26
CA TRP A 185 -7.22 7.41 -20.97
C TRP A 185 -8.74 7.35 -21.10
N SER A 186 -9.31 8.12 -22.03
CA SER A 186 -10.75 8.14 -22.28
C SER A 186 -11.27 6.77 -22.73
N LYS A 187 -10.50 6.08 -23.58
CA LYS A 187 -10.79 4.70 -24.01
C LYS A 187 -10.76 3.72 -22.84
N HIS A 188 -9.77 3.83 -21.96
CA HIS A 188 -9.67 3.02 -20.75
C HIS A 188 -10.91 3.22 -19.85
N LEU A 189 -11.26 4.46 -19.53
CA LEU A 189 -12.44 4.78 -18.70
C LEU A 189 -13.72 4.20 -19.30
N LYS A 190 -13.91 4.34 -20.61
CA LYS A 190 -15.05 3.76 -21.32
C LYS A 190 -15.09 2.23 -21.19
N ASN A 191 -13.96 1.56 -21.44
CA ASN A 191 -13.88 0.09 -21.35
C ASN A 191 -14.13 -0.40 -19.92
N ALA A 192 -13.58 0.28 -18.91
CA ALA A 192 -13.80 -0.02 -17.50
C ALA A 192 -15.29 0.11 -17.15
N GLN A 193 -15.94 1.20 -17.57
CA GLN A 193 -17.38 1.42 -17.36
C GLN A 193 -18.23 0.35 -18.06
N GLU A 194 -17.91 -0.03 -19.29
CA GLU A 194 -18.58 -1.10 -20.01
C GLU A 194 -18.45 -2.45 -19.28
N ALA A 195 -17.26 -2.78 -18.78
CA ALA A 195 -17.01 -4.01 -18.02
C ALA A 195 -17.80 -4.05 -16.70
N ILE A 196 -17.93 -2.91 -16.01
CA ILE A 196 -18.80 -2.77 -14.82
C ILE A 196 -20.25 -3.06 -15.20
N ASN A 197 -20.76 -2.39 -16.23
CA ASN A 197 -22.13 -2.54 -16.70
C ASN A 197 -22.43 -3.99 -17.13
N SER A 198 -21.48 -4.67 -17.79
CA SER A 198 -21.62 -6.07 -18.17
C SER A 198 -21.68 -7.01 -16.96
N ARG A 199 -20.87 -6.76 -15.91
CA ARG A 199 -20.92 -7.55 -14.67
C ARG A 199 -22.26 -7.38 -13.95
N TRP A 200 -22.78 -6.16 -13.88
CA TRP A 200 -24.11 -5.87 -13.33
C TRP A 200 -25.20 -6.68 -14.02
N LYS A 201 -25.24 -6.65 -15.36
CA LYS A 201 -26.22 -7.40 -16.14
C LYS A 201 -26.16 -8.90 -15.88
N ARG A 202 -24.95 -9.48 -15.74
CA ARG A 202 -24.80 -10.91 -15.41
C ARG A 202 -25.32 -11.26 -14.02
N GLN A 203 -24.98 -10.45 -13.01
CA GLN A 203 -25.43 -10.68 -11.64
C GLN A 203 -26.95 -10.56 -11.51
N GLU A 204 -27.55 -9.60 -12.21
CA GLU A 204 -29.00 -9.45 -12.27
C GLU A 204 -29.67 -10.67 -12.94
N GLN A 205 -29.10 -11.17 -14.05
CA GLN A 205 -29.57 -12.40 -14.71
C GLN A 205 -29.42 -13.65 -13.83
N GLU A 206 -28.30 -13.80 -13.12
CA GLU A 206 -28.08 -14.90 -12.16
C GLU A 206 -29.05 -14.83 -10.98
N HIS A 207 -29.32 -13.63 -10.47
CA HIS A 207 -30.29 -13.42 -9.40
C HIS A 207 -31.71 -13.76 -9.85
N ASN A 208 -32.11 -13.29 -11.04
CA ASN A 208 -33.44 -13.56 -11.60
C ASN A 208 -33.63 -15.05 -11.92
N SER A 209 -32.63 -15.71 -12.49
CA SER A 209 -32.69 -17.17 -12.78
C SER A 209 -32.72 -18.05 -11.53
N ARG A 210 -32.20 -17.58 -10.39
CA ARG A 210 -32.34 -18.25 -9.08
C ARG A 210 -33.72 -18.02 -8.46
N GLN A 211 -34.34 -16.85 -8.68
CA GLN A 211 -35.70 -16.57 -8.17
C GLN A 211 -36.77 -17.46 -8.82
N ASP A 212 -36.61 -17.81 -10.10
CA ASP A 212 -37.57 -18.66 -10.82
C ASP A 212 -37.60 -20.13 -10.35
N LYS A 213 -36.65 -20.58 -9.51
CA LYS A 213 -36.52 -22.01 -9.13
C LYS A 213 -37.00 -22.36 -7.71
N GLY A 214 -37.71 -21.45 -7.04
CA GLY A 214 -38.57 -21.81 -5.91
C GLY A 214 -38.15 -21.25 -4.57
N ALA A 215 -38.77 -20.12 -4.19
CA ALA A 215 -39.19 -19.78 -2.82
C ALA A 215 -39.81 -18.38 -2.82
N GLU A 216 -41.09 -18.28 -3.11
CA GLU A 216 -41.87 -17.03 -3.11
C GLU A 216 -42.15 -16.49 -1.68
N LYS A 217 -41.58 -17.09 -0.63
CA LYS A 217 -41.90 -16.80 0.77
C LYS A 217 -40.68 -16.34 1.58
N LYS A 218 -40.28 -15.09 1.35
CA LYS A 218 -39.76 -14.11 2.33
C LYS A 218 -39.15 -12.90 1.59
N ARG A 219 -40.00 -12.17 0.85
CA ARG A 219 -39.70 -10.78 0.44
C ARG A 219 -40.12 -9.86 1.59
N GLN A 220 -39.29 -9.72 2.61
CA GLN A 220 -39.33 -8.56 3.49
C GLN A 220 -37.88 -8.08 3.64
N GLU A 221 -37.66 -6.87 3.10
CA GLU A 221 -36.47 -6.04 3.30
C GLU A 221 -35.17 -6.56 2.66
N ALA A 222 -35.14 -6.65 1.33
CA ALA A 222 -33.87 -6.44 0.65
C ALA A 222 -33.51 -4.95 0.82
N PRO A 223 -32.46 -4.61 1.59
CA PRO A 223 -32.09 -3.21 1.80
C PRO A 223 -31.82 -2.59 0.44
N GLY A 224 -32.41 -1.41 0.19
CA GLY A 224 -32.37 -0.70 -1.08
C GLY A 224 -31.00 -0.80 -1.74
N GLY A 225 -31.03 -1.19 -3.03
CA GLY A 225 -29.86 -1.59 -3.81
C GLY A 225 -28.65 -0.71 -3.52
N LYS A 226 -27.73 -1.22 -2.68
CA LYS A 226 -26.43 -0.59 -2.51
C LYS A 226 -25.78 -0.60 -3.89
N ALA A 227 -25.65 0.58 -4.49
CA ALA A 227 -24.91 0.74 -5.72
C ALA A 227 -23.57 0.04 -5.55
N MET A 228 -23.32 -0.99 -6.36
CA MET A 228 -22.07 -1.74 -6.28
C MET A 228 -20.90 -0.79 -6.55
N ASN A 229 -19.86 -0.92 -5.74
CA ASN A 229 -18.56 -0.27 -5.91
C ASN A 229 -18.08 -0.36 -7.37
N SER A 230 -17.98 0.78 -8.05
CA SER A 230 -17.37 0.89 -9.38
C SER A 230 -15.87 1.19 -9.18
N PRO A 231 -14.93 0.52 -9.88
CA PRO A 231 -13.51 0.91 -9.87
C PRO A 231 -13.27 2.36 -10.34
N LEU A 232 -14.23 2.99 -11.01
CA LEU A 232 -14.16 4.41 -11.36
C LEU A 232 -14.69 5.32 -10.25
N LYS A 233 -15.30 4.77 -9.20
CA LYS A 233 -15.90 5.54 -8.11
C LYS A 233 -14.85 6.35 -7.35
N CYS A 234 -13.62 5.85 -7.24
CA CYS A 234 -12.52 6.62 -6.67
C CYS A 234 -12.22 7.91 -7.44
N LEU A 235 -12.37 7.92 -8.77
CA LEU A 235 -12.18 9.13 -9.57
C LEU A 235 -13.32 10.12 -9.36
N GLU A 236 -14.56 9.65 -9.29
CA GLU A 236 -15.73 10.50 -9.01
C GLU A 236 -15.66 11.14 -7.62
N LEU A 237 -15.11 10.41 -6.64
CA LEU A 237 -14.97 10.89 -5.26
C LEU A 237 -13.71 11.72 -5.05
N ALA A 238 -12.77 11.72 -5.98
CA ALA A 238 -11.57 12.53 -5.86
C ALA A 238 -11.93 14.02 -5.92
N ARG A 239 -11.46 14.78 -4.93
CA ARG A 239 -11.68 16.23 -4.81
C ARG A 239 -10.34 16.95 -4.98
N TYR A 240 -10.33 18.01 -5.77
CA TYR A 240 -9.15 18.80 -6.10
C TYR A 240 -9.34 20.21 -5.59
N TYR A 241 -8.44 20.67 -4.73
CA TYR A 241 -8.50 22.00 -4.15
C TYR A 241 -7.31 22.84 -4.61
N ASN A 242 -7.61 23.98 -5.23
CA ASN A 242 -6.64 24.93 -5.78
C ASN A 242 -6.69 26.29 -5.07
N PHE A 243 -5.75 27.16 -5.42
CA PHE A 243 -5.49 28.45 -4.77
C PHE A 243 -6.65 29.45 -4.82
N GLU A 244 -7.54 29.36 -5.81
CA GLU A 244 -8.46 30.46 -6.16
C GLU A 244 -9.64 30.66 -5.20
N ALA A 245 -9.87 29.72 -4.27
CA ALA A 245 -11.13 29.70 -3.52
C ALA A 245 -11.01 29.96 -2.02
N ALA A 246 -9.85 30.37 -1.48
CA ALA A 246 -9.63 30.59 -0.04
C ALA A 246 -10.43 31.77 0.61
N GLY A 247 -11.75 31.82 0.41
CA GLY A 247 -12.69 32.70 1.10
C GLY A 247 -13.57 31.95 2.10
N PRO A 248 -14.29 32.67 2.99
CA PRO A 248 -15.08 32.10 4.08
C PRO A 248 -16.33 31.28 3.65
N ASN A 249 -16.62 31.18 2.34
CA ASN A 249 -17.80 30.52 1.79
C ASN A 249 -17.42 29.27 0.98
N HIS A 250 -16.65 28.35 1.58
CA HIS A 250 -16.27 27.09 0.97
C HIS A 250 -17.42 26.08 1.01
N GLY A 251 -18.11 25.93 -0.13
CA GLY A 251 -19.21 24.99 -0.34
C GLY A 251 -19.75 24.91 -1.78
N LEU A 252 -19.19 25.67 -2.71
CA LEU A 252 -19.68 25.77 -4.10
C LEU A 252 -18.86 24.95 -5.13
N GLU A 253 -17.81 24.24 -4.71
CA GLU A 253 -16.88 23.58 -5.64
C GLU A 253 -17.30 22.17 -6.09
N HIS A 254 -18.45 21.66 -5.66
CA HIS A 254 -18.96 20.39 -6.18
C HIS A 254 -19.13 20.38 -7.71
N GLY A 255 -19.23 21.55 -8.36
CA GLY A 255 -19.32 21.68 -9.81
C GLY A 255 -18.01 21.55 -10.60
N GLU A 256 -16.83 21.72 -9.99
CA GLU A 256 -15.54 21.65 -10.72
C GLU A 256 -14.95 20.24 -10.81
N ALA A 257 -15.32 19.34 -9.90
CA ALA A 257 -14.78 17.97 -9.90
C ALA A 257 -15.16 17.21 -11.18
N GLU A 258 -16.41 17.33 -11.65
CA GLU A 258 -16.90 16.61 -12.82
C GLU A 258 -16.24 17.05 -14.14
N SER A 259 -15.86 18.32 -14.28
CA SER A 259 -15.23 18.85 -15.51
C SER A 259 -13.74 18.51 -15.64
N ARG A 260 -13.10 18.06 -14.55
CA ARG A 260 -11.67 17.70 -14.49
C ARG A 260 -11.41 16.20 -14.63
N VAL A 261 -12.39 15.34 -14.35
CA VAL A 261 -12.30 13.88 -14.59
C VAL A 261 -12.18 13.65 -16.11
N GLY A 262 -10.94 13.47 -16.58
CA GLY A 262 -10.63 13.25 -18.01
C GLY A 262 -9.50 14.11 -18.56
N GLN A 263 -9.08 15.17 -17.87
CA GLN A 263 -7.92 15.95 -18.31
C GLN A 263 -6.62 15.20 -18.00
N MET A 264 -5.67 15.10 -18.94
CA MET A 264 -4.36 14.47 -18.64
C MET A 264 -3.53 15.29 -17.65
N HIS A 265 -3.80 16.59 -17.55
CA HIS A 265 -3.16 17.50 -16.60
C HIS A 265 -4.19 18.47 -16.00
N PRO A 266 -5.08 18.01 -15.10
CA PRO A 266 -6.11 18.87 -14.50
C PRO A 266 -5.52 19.96 -13.58
N ASP A 267 -4.20 19.95 -13.38
CA ASP A 267 -3.50 20.65 -12.30
C ASP A 267 -2.49 21.73 -12.78
N VAL A 268 -2.56 22.18 -14.05
CA VAL A 268 -1.64 23.21 -14.62
C VAL A 268 -2.20 24.65 -14.49
N ALA A 269 -3.10 24.92 -13.54
CA ALA A 269 -3.48 26.29 -13.23
C ALA A 269 -2.41 26.90 -12.30
N ASP A 270 -1.61 27.84 -12.82
CA ASP A 270 -0.75 28.69 -12.00
C ASP A 270 -1.62 29.54 -11.04
N PRO A 271 -1.17 29.81 -9.81
CA PRO A 271 -1.89 30.71 -8.91
C PRO A 271 -1.99 32.13 -9.51
N PRO A 272 -3.12 32.85 -9.32
CA PRO A 272 -3.22 34.25 -9.71
C PRO A 272 -2.19 35.10 -8.96
N GLU A 273 -1.69 36.16 -9.61
CA GLU A 273 -0.63 37.04 -9.08
C GLU A 273 -0.98 37.72 -7.73
N SER A 274 -2.24 37.64 -7.27
CA SER A 274 -2.78 38.34 -6.10
C SER A 274 -2.93 37.51 -4.81
N TYR A 275 -2.49 36.24 -4.77
CA TYR A 275 -2.67 35.38 -3.59
C TYR A 275 -1.75 35.80 -2.41
N GLN A 276 -2.34 36.12 -1.25
CA GLN A 276 -1.62 36.41 0.00
C GLN A 276 -1.67 35.21 0.97
N ASN A 277 -0.51 34.79 1.48
CA ASN A 277 -0.38 33.65 2.39
C ASN A 277 -0.64 34.06 3.85
N LEU A 278 -1.65 33.48 4.49
CA LEU A 278 -2.07 33.83 5.85
C LEU A 278 -1.21 33.19 6.97
N PHE A 279 -0.35 32.23 6.64
CA PHE A 279 0.48 31.48 7.60
C PHE A 279 1.98 31.81 7.54
N VAL A 280 2.38 32.81 6.76
CA VAL A 280 3.76 33.31 6.79
C VAL A 280 3.85 34.37 7.89
N GLU A 281 4.41 34.00 9.04
CA GLU A 281 4.87 34.97 10.04
C GLU A 281 5.90 35.89 9.36
N SER A 282 5.49 37.11 9.01
CA SER A 282 6.29 38.10 8.30
C SER A 282 7.36 38.70 9.21
N ASN A 283 8.40 37.92 9.53
CA ASN A 283 9.63 38.43 10.12
C ASN A 283 10.68 38.79 9.05
N ALA A 284 10.42 38.49 7.77
CA ALA A 284 11.24 38.89 6.64
C ALA A 284 10.54 40.04 5.92
N GLY A 285 11.22 41.19 5.79
CA GLY A 285 10.67 42.44 5.27
C GLY A 285 10.06 42.38 3.86
N ASP A 286 9.55 43.53 3.41
CA ASP A 286 8.68 43.77 2.23
C ASP A 286 9.05 43.09 0.88
N ASP A 287 10.20 42.43 0.76
CA ASP A 287 10.61 41.67 -0.41
C ASP A 287 10.11 40.20 -0.45
N ALA A 288 9.51 39.69 0.64
CA ALA A 288 8.94 38.33 0.70
C ALA A 288 7.65 38.16 -0.14
N GLY A 289 7.10 39.25 -0.68
CA GLY A 289 5.92 39.26 -1.56
C GLY A 289 6.18 38.76 -2.99
N LYS A 290 7.43 38.46 -3.37
CA LYS A 290 7.72 37.80 -4.66
C LYS A 290 7.45 36.30 -4.59
N ALA A 291 6.17 35.96 -4.78
CA ALA A 291 5.65 34.70 -5.32
C ALA A 291 6.61 33.49 -5.33
N SER A 292 6.89 32.91 -4.15
CA SER A 292 7.24 31.49 -4.13
C SER A 292 5.99 30.74 -4.60
N LYS A 293 5.97 30.33 -5.88
CA LYS A 293 4.98 29.39 -6.41
C LYS A 293 5.20 28.08 -5.67
N ARG A 294 4.50 27.87 -4.56
CA ARG A 294 4.55 26.60 -3.81
C ARG A 294 4.11 25.48 -4.76
N LYS A 295 5.02 24.55 -5.01
CA LYS A 295 4.89 23.56 -6.10
C LYS A 295 4.31 22.24 -5.62
N LEU A 296 4.42 21.95 -4.33
CA LEU A 296 4.02 20.66 -3.77
C LEU A 296 2.51 20.42 -3.94
N VAL A 297 2.18 19.23 -4.44
CA VAL A 297 0.84 18.66 -4.40
C VAL A 297 0.76 17.71 -3.21
N VAL A 298 -0.22 17.95 -2.34
CA VAL A 298 -0.47 17.15 -1.14
C VAL A 298 -1.68 16.26 -1.39
N GLY A 299 -1.47 14.95 -1.48
CA GLY A 299 -2.53 13.97 -1.52
C GLY A 299 -2.97 13.60 -0.11
N ILE A 300 -4.27 13.58 0.15
CA ILE A 300 -4.90 13.05 1.36
C ILE A 300 -5.74 11.87 0.95
N ILE A 301 -5.38 10.66 1.39
CA ILE A 301 -6.29 9.52 1.27
C ILE A 301 -7.15 9.47 2.52
N GLN A 302 -8.46 9.45 2.36
CA GLN A 302 -9.42 9.28 3.43
C GLN A 302 -10.06 7.90 3.36
N ARG A 303 -10.41 7.37 4.53
CA ARG A 303 -11.21 6.15 4.68
C ARG A 303 -12.55 6.50 5.27
N GLU A 304 -13.60 5.79 4.88
CA GLU A 304 -14.97 6.13 5.27
C GLU A 304 -15.41 5.43 6.54
N LYS A 305 -14.91 4.21 6.76
CA LYS A 305 -15.33 3.37 7.87
C LYS A 305 -14.29 3.40 8.98
N SER A 306 -13.22 2.65 8.80
CA SER A 306 -12.17 2.51 9.80
C SER A 306 -10.96 3.36 9.46
N ARG A 307 -10.23 3.78 10.50
CA ARG A 307 -9.03 4.62 10.36
C ARG A 307 -9.30 5.94 9.65
N ARG A 308 -10.53 6.45 9.69
CA ARG A 308 -10.84 7.74 9.09
C ARG A 308 -10.12 8.87 9.82
N LEU A 309 -9.70 9.88 9.08
CA LEU A 309 -9.27 11.16 9.63
C LEU A 309 -10.52 11.93 10.06
N LEU A 310 -10.60 12.36 11.32
CA LEU A 310 -11.78 13.04 11.88
C LEU A 310 -11.82 14.53 11.56
N ASN A 311 -10.67 15.13 11.26
CA ASN A 311 -10.50 16.54 10.94
C ASN A 311 -9.80 16.72 9.58
N ASP A 312 -10.16 15.91 8.57
CA ASP A 312 -9.61 16.06 7.21
C ASP A 312 -9.99 17.39 6.57
N ASP A 313 -11.20 17.91 6.80
CA ASP A 313 -11.60 19.23 6.32
C ASP A 313 -10.70 20.36 6.90
N GLU A 314 -10.41 20.31 8.20
CA GLU A 314 -9.48 21.26 8.84
C GLU A 314 -8.07 21.15 8.25
N LEU A 315 -7.59 19.91 8.02
CA LEU A 315 -6.30 19.65 7.38
C LEU A 315 -6.24 20.22 5.97
N ILE A 316 -7.26 19.95 5.14
CA ILE A 316 -7.37 20.49 3.78
C ILE A 316 -7.29 22.01 3.83
N GLN A 317 -8.09 22.65 4.68
CA GLN A 317 -8.12 24.12 4.80
C GLN A 317 -6.76 24.68 5.24
N GLY A 318 -6.12 24.08 6.25
CA GLY A 318 -4.79 24.51 6.69
C GLY A 318 -3.73 24.42 5.58
N LEU A 319 -3.78 23.37 4.76
CA LEU A 319 -2.87 23.20 3.61
C LEU A 319 -3.16 24.20 2.49
N ILE A 320 -4.43 24.43 2.14
CA ILE A 320 -4.84 25.41 1.13
C ILE A 320 -4.48 26.83 1.56
N GLN A 321 -4.72 27.20 2.82
CA GLN A 321 -4.39 28.52 3.34
C GLN A 321 -2.88 28.74 3.46
N ALA A 322 -2.12 27.64 3.62
CA ALA A 322 -0.68 27.68 3.43
C ALA A 322 -0.28 27.77 1.95
N GLY A 323 -1.20 27.70 0.99
CA GLY A 323 -0.91 27.79 -0.44
C GLY A 323 -0.34 26.49 -1.00
N PHE A 324 -0.84 25.33 -0.59
CA PHE A 324 -0.57 24.06 -1.25
C PHE A 324 -1.77 23.61 -2.08
N ARG A 325 -1.51 22.85 -3.15
CA ARG A 325 -2.54 22.12 -3.89
C ARG A 325 -2.88 20.86 -3.13
N VAL A 326 -4.17 20.58 -2.94
CA VAL A 326 -4.62 19.42 -2.15
C VAL A 326 -5.49 18.51 -3.01
N LYS A 327 -5.16 17.21 -3.03
CA LYS A 327 -5.96 16.15 -3.63
C LYS A 327 -6.54 15.28 -2.54
N TRP A 328 -7.84 15.34 -2.31
CA TRP A 328 -8.50 14.41 -1.41
C TRP A 328 -9.02 13.21 -2.21
N MET A 329 -8.77 12.00 -1.73
CA MET A 329 -9.06 10.75 -2.44
C MET A 329 -9.67 9.72 -1.47
N SER A 330 -10.50 8.82 -1.98
CA SER A 330 -10.99 7.65 -1.24
C SER A 330 -10.93 6.41 -2.12
N PHE A 331 -10.37 5.32 -1.59
CA PHE A 331 -10.25 4.03 -2.29
C PHE A 331 -11.19 2.96 -1.73
N ASP A 332 -12.01 3.29 -0.72
CA ASP A 332 -12.92 2.34 -0.06
C ASP A 332 -14.07 1.87 -0.99
N HIS A 333 -14.32 2.59 -2.09
CA HIS A 333 -15.33 2.26 -3.10
C HIS A 333 -14.80 1.49 -4.31
N GLY A 334 -13.56 1.02 -4.24
CA GLY A 334 -12.86 0.41 -5.37
C GLY A 334 -12.15 1.47 -6.22
N CYS A 335 -10.92 1.14 -6.57
CA CYS A 335 -10.09 1.90 -7.50
C CYS A 335 -9.27 0.88 -8.25
N GLY A 336 -9.21 0.94 -9.59
CA GLY A 336 -8.28 0.11 -10.34
C GLY A 336 -6.84 0.58 -10.16
N ILE A 337 -5.89 -0.21 -10.64
CA ILE A 337 -4.47 0.18 -10.60
C ILE A 337 -4.22 1.44 -11.42
N ALA A 338 -4.92 1.55 -12.56
CA ALA A 338 -4.79 2.67 -13.47
C ALA A 338 -5.28 3.97 -12.82
N GLU A 339 -6.48 3.94 -12.25
CA GLU A 339 -7.08 5.08 -11.56
C GLU A 339 -6.26 5.50 -10.34
N THR A 340 -5.79 4.53 -9.55
CA THR A 340 -4.94 4.78 -8.38
C THR A 340 -3.65 5.50 -8.79
N ALA A 341 -2.99 5.00 -9.83
CA ALA A 341 -1.73 5.53 -10.31
C ALA A 341 -1.90 6.89 -11.00
N TYR A 342 -3.01 7.08 -11.74
CA TYR A 342 -3.41 8.38 -12.25
C TYR A 342 -3.55 9.39 -11.09
N LEU A 343 -4.31 9.07 -10.04
CA LEU A 343 -4.56 10.00 -8.93
C LEU A 343 -3.29 10.42 -8.15
N LEU A 344 -2.25 9.57 -8.14
CA LEU A 344 -1.01 9.81 -7.38
C LEU A 344 0.15 10.33 -8.21
N ARG A 345 0.02 10.40 -9.55
CA ARG A 345 1.14 10.64 -10.49
C ARG A 345 1.95 11.92 -10.26
N ASP A 346 1.38 12.89 -9.57
CA ASP A 346 1.95 14.20 -9.28
C ASP A 346 1.92 14.54 -7.78
N VAL A 347 1.47 13.60 -6.93
CA VAL A 347 1.42 13.79 -5.47
C VAL A 347 2.82 13.72 -4.89
N ASN A 348 3.29 14.83 -4.32
CA ASN A 348 4.62 14.91 -3.72
C ASN A 348 4.60 14.52 -2.24
N VAL A 349 3.52 14.87 -1.54
CA VAL A 349 3.30 14.54 -0.13
C VAL A 349 2.02 13.75 -0.01
N LEU A 350 2.11 12.50 0.46
CA LEU A 350 0.95 11.64 0.67
C LEU A 350 0.64 11.53 2.16
N ILE A 351 -0.43 12.20 2.60
CA ILE A 351 -0.99 12.07 3.94
C ILE A 351 -2.07 11.00 3.88
N THR A 352 -1.98 10.00 4.74
CA THR A 352 -2.97 8.92 4.73
C THR A 352 -3.07 8.31 6.12
N PRO A 353 -4.29 7.96 6.57
CA PRO A 353 -4.39 7.11 7.72
C PRO A 353 -3.73 5.78 7.44
N HIS A 354 -3.18 5.24 8.49
CA HIS A 354 -2.39 4.03 8.43
C HIS A 354 -3.08 2.84 7.74
N GLY A 355 -2.37 2.09 6.89
CA GLY A 355 -2.84 0.83 6.30
C GLY A 355 -2.57 0.66 4.81
N ASN A 356 -3.33 -0.25 4.17
CA ASN A 356 -3.14 -0.66 2.76
C ASN A 356 -3.10 0.49 1.76
N ALA A 357 -3.78 1.61 2.05
CA ALA A 357 -3.74 2.82 1.24
C ALA A 357 -2.33 3.39 1.11
N ILE A 358 -1.44 3.22 2.10
CA ILE A 358 -0.03 3.63 1.99
C ILE A 358 0.66 2.90 0.83
N GLY A 359 0.25 1.67 0.54
CA GLY A 359 0.84 0.87 -0.50
C GLY A 359 0.70 1.45 -1.91
N THR A 360 -0.23 2.39 -2.11
CA THR A 360 -0.40 3.08 -3.39
C THR A 360 0.70 4.11 -3.66
N SER A 361 1.50 4.46 -2.66
CA SER A 361 2.64 5.40 -2.76
C SER A 361 3.67 5.02 -3.83
N VAL A 362 3.73 3.76 -4.28
CA VAL A 362 4.55 3.36 -5.44
C VAL A 362 4.27 4.22 -6.68
N PHE A 363 3.06 4.77 -6.81
CA PHE A 363 2.63 5.55 -7.96
C PHE A 363 2.87 7.06 -7.81
N MET A 364 3.34 7.52 -6.66
CA MET A 364 3.89 8.87 -6.53
C MET A 364 5.07 9.03 -7.49
N PRO A 365 5.43 10.25 -7.91
CA PRO A 365 6.68 10.52 -8.63
C PRO A 365 7.88 9.87 -7.95
N SER A 366 8.98 9.65 -8.67
CA SER A 366 10.23 9.22 -8.01
C SER A 366 11.11 10.39 -7.57
N HIS A 367 10.85 11.62 -8.04
CA HIS A 367 11.74 12.76 -7.82
C HIS A 367 11.14 14.14 -8.07
N ASP A 368 11.94 15.14 -7.65
CA ASP A 368 11.75 16.58 -7.77
C ASP A 368 10.38 17.09 -7.31
N PRO A 369 10.09 17.06 -5.98
CA PRO A 369 10.97 16.67 -4.85
C PRO A 369 11.02 15.16 -4.58
N VAL A 370 11.89 14.75 -3.65
CA VAL A 370 11.81 13.43 -3.00
C VAL A 370 10.42 13.27 -2.37
N PRO A 371 9.62 12.27 -2.81
CA PRO A 371 8.26 12.11 -2.31
C PRO A 371 8.25 11.72 -0.84
N THR A 372 7.25 12.22 -0.12
CA THR A 372 7.13 12.02 1.32
C THR A 372 5.78 11.43 1.68
N ILE A 373 5.79 10.33 2.42
CA ILE A 373 4.59 9.75 3.01
C ILE A 373 4.50 10.22 4.45
N LEU A 374 3.31 10.69 4.82
CA LEU A 374 2.90 10.99 6.18
C LEU A 374 1.80 10.00 6.59
N SER A 375 2.19 8.95 7.33
CA SER A 375 1.25 7.99 7.90
C SER A 375 0.67 8.55 9.19
N VAL A 376 -0.66 8.66 9.25
CA VAL A 376 -1.39 9.06 10.46
C VAL A 376 -1.75 7.82 11.26
N ASP A 377 -0.94 7.54 12.28
CA ASP A 377 -1.05 6.37 13.14
C ASP A 377 -1.87 6.68 14.40
N SER A 378 -2.39 5.64 15.06
CA SER A 378 -2.85 5.83 16.44
C SER A 378 -1.68 5.64 17.38
N SER A 379 -1.71 6.36 18.50
CA SER A 379 -0.71 6.24 19.56
C SER A 379 -0.41 4.81 20.03
N ARG A 380 -1.26 3.81 19.75
CA ARG A 380 -1.06 2.40 20.16
C ARG A 380 -0.97 1.39 19.02
N TYR A 381 -0.99 1.84 17.77
CA TYR A 381 -0.84 0.93 16.63
C TYR A 381 0.03 1.56 15.56
N LYS A 382 1.10 0.83 15.21
CA LYS A 382 2.02 1.15 14.12
C LYS A 382 2.16 -0.05 13.20
N GLU A 383 2.17 0.14 11.87
CA GLU A 383 2.72 -0.88 10.96
C GLU A 383 3.96 -0.32 10.26
N ALA A 384 5.14 -0.66 10.79
CA ALA A 384 6.43 -0.25 10.25
C ALA A 384 6.73 -0.87 8.87
N TRP A 385 5.93 -1.83 8.39
CA TRP A 385 6.25 -2.55 7.16
C TRP A 385 6.25 -1.66 5.91
N PHE A 386 5.40 -0.62 5.85
CA PHE A 386 5.42 0.34 4.74
C PHE A 386 6.66 1.22 4.72
N MET A 387 7.34 1.40 5.86
CA MET A 387 8.62 2.09 5.92
C MET A 387 9.67 1.34 5.10
N PHE A 388 9.65 0.00 5.10
CA PHE A 388 10.52 -0.79 4.24
C PHE A 388 10.24 -0.53 2.76
N THR A 389 8.98 -0.57 2.32
CA THR A 389 8.65 -0.34 0.91
C THR A 389 8.97 1.08 0.47
N ALA A 390 8.61 2.08 1.28
CA ALA A 390 8.87 3.50 0.98
C ALA A 390 10.37 3.80 0.86
N THR A 391 11.17 3.32 1.82
CA THR A 391 12.61 3.51 1.80
C THR A 391 13.29 2.75 0.66
N ALA A 392 12.77 1.57 0.26
CA ALA A 392 13.30 0.82 -0.89
C ALA A 392 13.06 1.53 -2.24
N ILE A 393 12.09 2.44 -2.33
CA ILE A 393 11.77 3.19 -3.56
C ILE A 393 12.24 4.65 -3.52
N GLY A 394 13.02 5.03 -2.50
CA GLY A 394 13.58 6.37 -2.39
C GLY A 394 12.59 7.42 -1.90
N GLN A 395 11.60 7.00 -1.10
CA GLN A 395 10.62 7.90 -0.50
C GLN A 395 10.92 8.11 0.98
N ARG A 396 10.58 9.32 1.47
CA ARG A 396 10.60 9.63 2.89
C ARG A 396 9.35 9.03 3.54
N PHE A 397 9.49 8.46 4.73
CA PHE A 397 8.37 7.89 5.47
C PHE A 397 8.32 8.44 6.88
N THR A 398 7.30 9.25 7.16
CA THR A 398 7.14 9.90 8.46
C THR A 398 5.82 9.48 9.06
N GLN A 399 5.79 9.33 10.38
CA GLN A 399 4.57 9.07 11.11
C GLN A 399 4.20 10.29 11.93
N THR A 400 2.93 10.66 11.89
CA THR A 400 2.33 11.50 12.91
C THR A 400 1.52 10.59 13.83
N MET A 401 1.71 10.79 15.14
CA MET A 401 0.94 10.08 16.15
C MET A 401 0.07 11.10 16.87
N CYS A 402 -1.24 10.90 16.75
CA CYS A 402 -2.21 11.62 17.55
C CYS A 402 -2.89 10.62 18.47
N GLY A 403 -2.80 10.89 19.77
CA GLY A 403 -3.42 10.05 20.78
C GLY A 403 -2.68 10.03 22.12
N PRO A 404 -3.32 9.41 23.09
CA PRO A 404 -3.10 9.64 24.51
C PRO A 404 -1.70 9.33 25.05
N SER A 405 -1.01 8.33 24.50
CA SER A 405 0.25 7.84 25.04
C SER A 405 1.49 8.35 24.32
N ASN A 406 1.35 9.12 23.24
CA ASN A 406 2.46 9.50 22.36
C ASN A 406 2.33 10.92 21.78
N TYR A 407 1.77 11.85 22.56
CA TYR A 407 1.88 13.26 22.21
C TYR A 407 3.34 13.70 22.26
N VAL A 408 3.77 14.45 21.26
CA VAL A 408 5.11 15.04 21.22
C VAL A 408 5.25 16.10 22.32
N ASP A 409 4.19 16.88 22.55
CA ASP A 409 4.09 17.92 23.58
C ASP A 409 2.62 18.17 24.00
N ASP A 410 2.40 19.05 24.97
CA ASP A 410 1.06 19.40 25.44
C ASP A 410 0.24 20.19 24.40
N ALA A 411 0.87 20.94 23.50
CA ALA A 411 0.18 21.68 22.44
C ALA A 411 -0.46 20.71 21.43
N SER A 412 0.25 19.66 21.03
CA SER A 412 -0.32 18.60 20.22
C SER A 412 -1.43 17.85 20.91
N ARG A 413 -1.43 17.77 22.25
CA ARG A 413 -2.56 17.17 22.99
C ARG A 413 -3.84 17.98 22.80
N GLU A 414 -3.74 19.31 22.76
CA GLU A 414 -4.86 20.20 22.50
C GLU A 414 -5.37 20.07 21.05
N HIS A 415 -4.47 20.00 20.07
CA HIS A 415 -4.83 19.88 18.65
C HIS A 415 -5.22 18.46 18.20
N CYS A 416 -4.88 17.43 18.97
CA CYS A 416 -5.19 16.04 18.68
C CYS A 416 -5.96 15.37 19.82
N PRO A 417 -7.24 15.74 20.04
CA PRO A 417 -8.03 15.18 21.12
C PRO A 417 -8.23 13.66 20.94
N TYR A 418 -8.30 12.93 22.05
CA TYR A 418 -8.64 11.52 22.02
C TYR A 418 -10.12 11.33 21.62
N HIS A 419 -10.37 10.54 20.58
CA HIS A 419 -11.73 10.16 20.17
C HIS A 419 -12.14 8.83 20.79
N LYS A 420 -13.17 8.86 21.63
CA LYS A 420 -13.77 7.66 22.22
C LYS A 420 -14.80 7.03 21.27
N ASP A 421 -14.40 6.00 20.52
CA ASP A 421 -15.27 5.26 19.62
C ASP A 421 -15.88 4.02 20.29
N LEU A 422 -16.90 4.25 21.12
CA LEU A 422 -17.56 3.18 21.88
C LEU A 422 -18.20 2.12 20.96
N LYS A 423 -18.73 2.54 19.81
CA LYS A 423 -19.36 1.63 18.85
C LYS A 423 -18.32 0.65 18.28
N SER A 424 -17.20 1.16 17.76
CA SER A 424 -16.12 0.29 17.28
C SER A 424 -15.53 -0.57 18.40
N GLY A 425 -15.52 -0.06 19.64
CA GLY A 425 -15.17 -0.85 20.83
C GLY A 425 -16.04 -2.09 21.00
N HIS A 426 -17.36 -1.93 20.95
CA HIS A 426 -18.29 -3.08 21.01
C HIS A 426 -18.18 -4.01 19.81
N ASP A 427 -18.07 -3.48 18.59
CA ASP A 427 -17.91 -4.27 17.37
C ASP A 427 -16.62 -5.12 17.42
N THR A 428 -15.52 -4.54 17.94
CA THR A 428 -14.25 -5.23 18.16
C THR A 428 -14.40 -6.30 19.24
N LEU A 429 -15.06 -6.01 20.36
CA LEU A 429 -15.28 -6.97 21.44
C LEU A 429 -16.05 -8.20 20.93
N GLY A 430 -17.06 -8.01 20.09
CA GLY A 430 -17.80 -9.10 19.46
C GLY A 430 -16.94 -10.00 18.57
N SER A 431 -15.87 -9.44 17.99
CA SER A 431 -14.93 -10.13 17.10
C SER A 431 -13.83 -10.90 17.86
N VAL A 432 -13.48 -10.48 19.08
CA VAL A 432 -12.52 -11.18 19.94
C VAL A 432 -13.23 -12.28 20.72
N ARG A 433 -13.21 -13.50 20.15
CA ARG A 433 -14.08 -14.61 20.61
C ARG A 433 -13.99 -14.95 22.10
N ASN A 434 -12.84 -14.77 22.75
CA ASN A 434 -12.64 -15.22 24.13
C ASN A 434 -12.80 -14.12 25.18
N LEU A 435 -12.97 -12.86 24.77
CA LEU A 435 -13.05 -11.73 25.69
C LEU A 435 -14.50 -11.48 26.12
N VAL A 436 -14.74 -11.55 27.43
CA VAL A 436 -16.00 -11.14 28.05
C VAL A 436 -15.66 -10.23 29.22
N LEU A 437 -16.07 -8.96 29.14
CA LEU A 437 -15.85 -7.96 30.19
C LEU A 437 -16.89 -8.10 31.31
N GLY A 438 -16.63 -7.50 32.47
CA GLY A 438 -17.56 -7.50 33.62
C GLY A 438 -17.46 -8.74 34.50
N LEU A 439 -16.47 -9.61 34.30
CA LEU A 439 -16.31 -10.83 35.08
C LEU A 439 -15.59 -10.55 36.41
N PRO A 440 -15.97 -11.17 37.53
CA PRO A 440 -15.14 -11.16 38.73
C PRO A 440 -13.85 -11.99 38.50
N ASP A 441 -12.76 -11.67 39.19
CA ASP A 441 -11.45 -12.32 39.00
C ASP A 441 -11.51 -13.85 39.14
N SER A 442 -12.39 -14.37 40.01
CA SER A 442 -12.61 -15.80 40.20
C SER A 442 -13.14 -16.55 38.96
N MET A 443 -13.74 -15.84 38.00
CA MET A 443 -14.29 -16.40 36.76
C MET A 443 -13.35 -16.26 35.56
N VAL A 444 -12.34 -15.38 35.66
CA VAL A 444 -11.40 -15.15 34.57
C VAL A 444 -10.38 -16.29 34.53
N LYS A 445 -10.16 -16.84 33.34
CA LYS A 445 -9.17 -17.90 33.10
C LYS A 445 -7.88 -17.31 32.59
N THR A 446 -6.77 -17.80 33.13
CA THR A 446 -5.42 -17.44 32.68
C THR A 446 -5.20 -17.90 31.24
N ASP A 447 -4.24 -17.29 30.53
CA ASP A 447 -3.88 -17.70 29.18
C ASP A 447 -3.43 -19.16 29.11
N LYS A 448 -2.73 -19.64 30.14
CA LYS A 448 -2.32 -21.05 30.27
C LYS A 448 -3.51 -21.99 30.41
N GLU A 449 -4.51 -21.63 31.21
CA GLU A 449 -5.74 -22.43 31.32
C GLU A 449 -6.49 -22.46 29.99
N LYS A 450 -6.67 -21.30 29.33
CA LYS A 450 -7.33 -21.20 28.02
C LYS A 450 -6.61 -22.03 26.95
N ALA A 451 -5.28 -21.97 26.89
CA ALA A 451 -4.47 -22.74 25.95
C ALA A 451 -4.59 -24.27 26.14
N SER A 452 -4.95 -24.72 27.34
CA SER A 452 -5.19 -26.15 27.63
C SER A 452 -6.61 -26.63 27.30
N MET A 453 -7.51 -25.71 26.99
CA MET A 453 -8.91 -26.02 26.68
C MET A 453 -9.09 -26.33 25.19
N SER A 454 -10.00 -27.26 24.87
CA SER A 454 -10.42 -27.46 23.49
C SER A 454 -11.27 -26.28 22.99
N GLY A 455 -11.37 -26.09 21.67
CA GLY A 455 -12.20 -25.03 21.09
C GLY A 455 -13.66 -25.05 21.59
N SER A 456 -14.27 -26.24 21.69
CA SER A 456 -15.64 -26.38 22.23
C SER A 456 -15.74 -26.07 23.73
N ALA A 457 -14.67 -26.28 24.49
CA ALA A 457 -14.63 -25.90 25.90
C ALA A 457 -14.50 -24.37 26.06
N LEU A 458 -13.71 -23.70 25.20
CA LEU A 458 -13.64 -22.24 25.15
C LEU A 458 -14.98 -21.62 24.78
N ASP A 459 -15.68 -22.17 23.78
CA ASP A 459 -17.02 -21.69 23.39
C ASP A 459 -18.03 -21.83 24.55
N ARG A 460 -18.01 -22.96 25.27
CA ARG A 460 -18.86 -23.15 26.47
C ARG A 460 -18.53 -22.16 27.58
N LEU A 461 -17.23 -21.92 27.83
CA LEU A 461 -16.79 -20.94 28.83
C LEU A 461 -17.25 -19.54 28.45
N ARG A 462 -17.09 -19.14 27.18
CA ARG A 462 -17.54 -17.85 26.66
C ARG A 462 -19.05 -17.67 26.86
N ASN A 463 -19.86 -18.65 26.45
CA ASN A 463 -21.31 -18.56 26.59
C ASN A 463 -21.73 -18.47 28.06
N LYS A 464 -21.14 -19.29 28.94
CA LYS A 464 -21.38 -19.22 30.38
C LYS A 464 -21.03 -17.82 30.95
N ASN A 465 -19.93 -17.23 30.51
CA ASN A 465 -19.51 -15.90 30.93
C ASN A 465 -20.45 -14.81 30.42
N LEU A 466 -20.91 -14.91 29.17
CA LEU A 466 -21.92 -14.01 28.60
C LEU A 466 -23.25 -14.11 29.37
N ASP A 467 -23.72 -15.32 29.67
CA ASP A 467 -24.94 -15.54 30.45
C ASP A 467 -24.84 -14.91 31.84
N TYR A 468 -23.68 -15.03 32.50
CA TYR A 468 -23.43 -14.39 33.78
C TYR A 468 -23.52 -12.87 33.69
N VAL A 469 -22.83 -12.25 32.71
CA VAL A 469 -22.87 -10.79 32.53
C VAL A 469 -24.29 -10.34 32.20
N ASN A 470 -25.00 -11.05 31.33
CA ASN A 470 -26.36 -10.70 30.93
C ASN A 470 -27.39 -10.82 32.08
N SER A 471 -27.16 -11.71 33.05
CA SER A 471 -28.07 -11.94 34.18
C SER A 471 -27.72 -11.17 35.45
N ASN A 472 -26.58 -10.47 35.48
CA ASN A 472 -26.09 -9.76 36.68
C ASN A 472 -25.86 -8.27 36.41
N PRO A 473 -26.71 -7.36 36.93
CA PRO A 473 -26.58 -5.92 36.73
C PRO A 473 -25.24 -5.33 37.18
N ALA A 474 -24.62 -5.87 38.23
CA ALA A 474 -23.30 -5.40 38.68
C ALA A 474 -22.20 -5.78 37.69
N ALA A 475 -22.31 -6.95 37.06
CA ALA A 475 -21.39 -7.38 36.01
C ALA A 475 -21.57 -6.55 34.72
N GLN A 476 -22.81 -6.17 34.36
CA GLN A 476 -23.07 -5.27 33.23
C GLN A 476 -22.41 -3.91 33.44
N LYS A 477 -22.62 -3.31 34.63
CA LYS A 477 -22.00 -2.04 34.99
C LYS A 477 -20.47 -2.12 34.96
N LEU A 478 -19.89 -3.19 35.52
CA LEU A 478 -18.46 -3.42 35.44
C LEU A 478 -17.97 -3.58 33.99
N ALA A 479 -18.74 -4.26 33.13
CA ALA A 479 -18.38 -4.39 31.72
C ALA A 479 -18.35 -3.04 31.00
N GLU A 480 -19.25 -2.11 31.33
CA GLU A 480 -19.26 -0.74 30.81
C GLU A 480 -18.04 0.06 31.30
N GLU A 481 -17.73 -0.02 32.60
CA GLU A 481 -16.54 0.62 33.19
C GLU A 481 -15.24 0.06 32.60
N GLU A 482 -15.15 -1.26 32.43
CA GLU A 482 -14.01 -1.90 31.80
C GLU A 482 -13.90 -1.55 30.31
N MET A 483 -15.01 -1.48 29.58
CA MET A 483 -15.02 -1.03 28.18
C MET A 483 -14.51 0.40 28.07
N ASP A 484 -14.99 1.31 28.93
CA ASP A 484 -14.52 2.69 28.97
C ASP A 484 -13.01 2.78 29.21
N ALA A 485 -12.50 2.06 30.21
CA ALA A 485 -11.08 1.98 30.49
C ALA A 485 -10.27 1.38 29.32
N LEU A 486 -10.85 0.39 28.63
CA LEU A 486 -10.18 -0.35 27.56
C LEU A 486 -9.96 0.49 26.30
N ILE A 487 -10.99 1.22 25.88
CA ILE A 487 -10.88 2.13 24.73
C ILE A 487 -10.21 3.44 25.12
N GLY A 488 -10.27 3.82 26.40
CA GLY A 488 -9.78 5.08 26.94
C GLY A 488 -8.30 5.41 26.69
N PRO A 489 -7.89 6.64 27.05
CA PRO A 489 -6.60 7.18 26.69
C PRO A 489 -5.42 6.43 27.34
N GLU A 490 -5.60 5.91 28.55
CA GLU A 490 -4.54 5.24 29.31
C GLU A 490 -4.44 3.75 29.02
N GLN A 491 -3.21 3.21 29.04
CA GLN A 491 -3.03 1.78 28.83
C GLN A 491 -3.71 1.02 29.98
N PRO A 492 -4.66 0.12 29.71
CA PRO A 492 -5.50 -0.49 30.75
C PRO A 492 -4.76 -1.65 31.43
N ASN A 493 -3.65 -1.34 32.14
CA ASN A 493 -2.76 -2.33 32.76
C ASN A 493 -3.49 -3.29 33.72
N ALA A 494 -4.53 -2.81 34.42
CA ALA A 494 -5.36 -3.66 35.27
C ALA A 494 -6.12 -4.71 34.45
N LEU A 495 -6.70 -4.34 33.31
CA LEU A 495 -7.42 -5.27 32.43
C LEU A 495 -6.48 -6.21 31.71
N ILE A 496 -5.29 -5.74 31.29
CA ILE A 496 -4.24 -6.58 30.71
C ILE A 496 -3.85 -7.70 31.69
N ARG A 497 -3.60 -7.35 32.96
CA ARG A 497 -3.28 -8.35 34.00
C ARG A 497 -4.43 -9.32 34.27
N LYS A 498 -5.67 -8.84 34.18
CA LYS A 498 -6.87 -9.63 34.44
C LYS A 498 -7.16 -10.65 33.33
N TYR A 499 -7.22 -10.20 32.09
CA TYR A 499 -7.72 -11.01 30.96
C TYR A 499 -6.62 -11.54 30.02
N GLY A 500 -5.37 -11.06 30.13
CA GLY A 500 -4.22 -11.56 29.38
C GLY A 500 -4.25 -11.24 27.88
N GLU A 501 -3.85 -12.22 27.06
CA GLU A 501 -3.73 -12.11 25.59
C GLU A 501 -5.01 -11.65 24.87
N ASP A 502 -6.19 -11.91 25.44
CA ASP A 502 -7.45 -11.49 24.82
C ASP A 502 -7.61 -9.97 24.82
N ILE A 503 -7.11 -9.27 25.85
CA ILE A 503 -7.09 -7.80 25.88
C ILE A 503 -6.05 -7.26 24.89
N TRP A 504 -4.89 -7.90 24.75
CA TRP A 504 -3.92 -7.50 23.73
C TRP A 504 -4.48 -7.64 22.33
N THR A 505 -5.18 -8.74 22.06
CA THR A 505 -5.88 -8.99 20.80
C THR A 505 -6.95 -7.92 20.55
N PHE A 506 -7.76 -7.59 21.56
CA PHE A 506 -8.72 -6.48 21.47
C PHE A 506 -8.03 -5.16 21.15
N LEU A 507 -7.02 -4.79 21.93
CA LEU A 507 -6.30 -3.51 21.77
C LEU A 507 -5.69 -3.43 20.37
N LEU A 508 -5.08 -4.50 19.88
CA LEU A 508 -4.52 -4.58 18.54
C LEU A 508 -5.58 -4.26 17.48
N TYR A 509 -6.73 -4.93 17.50
CA TYR A 509 -7.79 -4.72 16.50
C TYR A 509 -8.48 -3.37 16.65
N PHE A 510 -8.83 -2.96 17.87
CA PHE A 510 -9.49 -1.69 18.13
C PHE A 510 -8.61 -0.51 17.70
N TRP A 511 -7.37 -0.45 18.18
CA TRP A 511 -6.48 0.66 17.84
C TRP A 511 -6.06 0.64 16.38
N LYS A 512 -5.98 -0.53 15.75
CA LYS A 512 -5.79 -0.65 14.30
C LYS A 512 -6.93 0.01 13.53
N GLU A 513 -8.19 -0.18 13.91
CA GLU A 513 -9.35 0.31 13.17
C GLU A 513 -9.89 1.68 13.63
N ALA A 514 -9.46 2.17 14.80
CA ALA A 514 -9.98 3.41 15.38
C ALA A 514 -9.82 4.61 14.42
N PRO A 515 -10.65 5.65 14.54
CA PRO A 515 -10.44 6.92 13.85
C PRO A 515 -9.15 7.63 14.31
N ARG A 516 -8.75 8.68 13.59
CA ARG A 516 -7.52 9.45 13.86
C ARG A 516 -7.79 10.95 13.79
N TYR A 517 -7.05 11.72 14.58
CA TYR A 517 -6.86 13.15 14.35
C TYR A 517 -5.51 13.42 13.70
N VAL A 518 -5.41 14.55 13.04
CA VAL A 518 -4.14 15.08 12.54
C VAL A 518 -3.87 16.41 13.24
N ASP A 519 -2.64 16.59 13.74
CA ASP A 519 -2.17 17.89 14.23
C ASP A 519 -1.94 18.79 13.01
N VAL A 520 -2.99 19.50 12.59
CA VAL A 520 -3.01 20.26 11.35
C VAL A 520 -1.89 21.29 11.33
N VAL A 521 -1.68 22.01 12.43
CA VAL A 521 -0.65 23.04 12.54
C VAL A 521 0.73 22.44 12.30
N ARG A 522 1.07 21.34 12.99
CA ARG A 522 2.38 20.71 12.82
C ARG A 522 2.54 20.12 11.42
N VAL A 523 1.52 19.48 10.89
CA VAL A 523 1.56 18.91 9.53
C VAL A 523 1.74 19.98 8.46
N VAL A 524 1.03 21.11 8.56
CA VAL A 524 1.21 22.24 7.65
C VAL A 524 2.62 22.80 7.73
N LYS A 525 3.15 23.04 8.93
CA LYS A 525 4.55 23.49 9.13
C LYS A 525 5.56 22.49 8.55
N PHE A 526 5.26 21.21 8.67
CA PHE A 526 6.07 20.16 8.09
C PHE A 526 6.07 20.20 6.54
N VAL A 527 4.91 20.29 5.90
CA VAL A 527 4.86 20.44 4.43
C VAL A 527 5.56 21.73 3.96
N GLN A 528 5.49 22.81 4.75
CA GLN A 528 6.26 24.04 4.52
C GLN A 528 7.77 23.83 4.59
N SER A 529 8.28 23.00 5.51
CA SER A 529 9.71 22.67 5.54
C SER A 529 10.12 21.87 4.30
N LEU A 530 9.28 20.96 3.82
CA LEU A 530 9.54 20.20 2.58
C LEU A 530 9.65 21.11 1.35
N GLN A 531 8.78 22.12 1.24
CA GLN A 531 8.85 23.11 0.17
C GLN A 531 10.16 23.91 0.23
N ARG A 532 10.60 24.29 1.43
CA ARG A 532 11.89 25.00 1.62
C ARG A 532 13.09 24.11 1.27
N ASP A 533 13.07 22.85 1.68
CA ASP A 533 14.11 21.88 1.32
C ASP A 533 14.22 21.76 -0.22
N LEU A 534 13.08 21.66 -0.92
CA LEU A 534 13.03 21.61 -2.39
C LEU A 534 13.59 22.87 -3.06
N GLU A 535 13.26 24.05 -2.54
CA GLU A 535 13.77 25.32 -3.06
C GLU A 535 15.30 25.40 -2.90
N GLN A 536 15.82 24.97 -1.75
CA GLN A 536 17.26 24.91 -1.49
C GLN A 536 17.99 23.92 -2.41
N GLU A 537 17.38 22.76 -2.68
CA GLU A 537 17.90 21.79 -3.63
C GLU A 537 18.00 22.40 -5.04
N LYS A 538 16.94 23.06 -5.52
CA LYS A 538 16.93 23.71 -6.83
C LYS A 538 17.97 24.81 -6.95
N LEU A 539 18.16 25.62 -5.90
CA LEU A 539 19.19 26.65 -5.86
C LEU A 539 20.61 26.03 -5.91
N SER A 540 20.82 24.94 -5.18
CA SER A 540 22.09 24.22 -5.16
C SER A 540 22.42 23.62 -6.53
N GLU A 541 21.42 23.02 -7.19
CA GLU A 541 21.56 22.46 -8.54
C GLU A 541 21.84 23.51 -9.60
N ALA A 542 21.14 24.66 -9.55
CA ALA A 542 21.39 25.77 -10.45
C ALA A 542 22.83 26.28 -10.31
N THR A 543 23.34 26.35 -9.06
CA THR A 543 24.71 26.78 -8.75
C THR A 543 25.78 25.78 -9.24
N ILE A 544 25.53 24.48 -9.10
CA ILE A 544 26.44 23.45 -9.63
C ILE A 544 26.46 23.49 -11.17
N SER A 545 25.30 23.70 -11.80
CA SER A 545 25.17 23.75 -13.25
C SER A 545 25.89 24.95 -13.86
N THR A 546 25.86 26.12 -13.21
CA THR A 546 26.58 27.33 -13.65
C THR A 546 28.10 27.21 -13.47
N ASN A 547 28.57 26.53 -12.43
CA ASN A 547 30.00 26.30 -12.22
C ASN A 547 30.58 25.26 -13.20
N THR A 548 29.80 24.25 -13.58
CA THR A 548 30.26 23.18 -14.48
C THR A 548 30.30 23.65 -15.95
N SER A 549 29.42 24.58 -16.35
CA SER A 549 29.37 25.11 -17.72
C SER A 549 30.54 26.01 -18.09
N THR A 550 31.36 26.44 -17.13
CA THR A 550 32.55 27.28 -17.38
C THR A 550 33.86 26.50 -17.50
N GLY A 551 33.87 25.18 -17.25
CA GLY A 551 35.11 24.41 -17.12
C GLY A 551 35.36 23.28 -18.12
N ILE A 552 34.35 22.50 -18.53
CA ILE A 552 34.59 21.24 -19.26
C ILE A 552 33.45 20.96 -20.25
N GLN A 553 33.68 21.24 -21.53
CA GLN A 553 32.67 21.09 -22.60
C GLN A 553 32.72 19.73 -23.34
N GLN A 554 33.47 18.71 -22.90
CA GLN A 554 33.84 17.60 -23.81
C GLN A 554 33.49 16.15 -23.46
N ASN A 555 32.73 15.83 -22.41
CA ASN A 555 32.28 14.42 -22.18
C ASN A 555 30.79 14.28 -21.78
N GLN A 556 29.90 15.04 -22.44
CA GLN A 556 28.44 15.03 -22.18
C GLN A 556 27.67 13.92 -22.92
N HIS A 557 28.14 12.66 -22.89
CA HIS A 557 27.39 11.53 -23.44
C HIS A 557 27.02 10.42 -22.45
N MET A 558 27.27 10.62 -21.16
CA MET A 558 26.51 9.86 -20.16
C MET A 558 25.16 10.55 -20.00
N GLY A 559 24.15 9.96 -20.65
CA GLY A 559 22.76 10.36 -20.51
C GLY A 559 22.43 10.51 -19.03
N ASP A 560 21.97 11.72 -18.72
CA ASP A 560 21.56 12.20 -17.41
C ASP A 560 20.47 11.26 -16.86
N ASP A 561 20.87 10.21 -16.13
CA ASP A 561 19.93 9.27 -15.56
C ASP A 561 19.27 9.93 -14.35
N GLY A 562 18.12 10.57 -14.59
CA GLY A 562 17.31 11.18 -13.55
C GLY A 562 17.08 10.25 -12.35
N ALA A 563 17.13 8.92 -12.51
CA ALA A 563 17.08 7.98 -11.39
C ALA A 563 18.26 8.13 -10.42
N GLN A 564 19.49 8.17 -10.94
CA GLN A 564 20.69 8.37 -10.11
C GLN A 564 20.64 9.69 -9.35
N LYS A 565 20.17 10.76 -10.00
CA LYS A 565 19.96 12.06 -9.36
C LYS A 565 18.95 11.95 -8.20
N SER A 566 17.83 11.28 -8.44
CA SER A 566 16.76 11.04 -7.45
C SER A 566 17.30 10.33 -6.22
N TYR A 567 18.07 9.26 -6.45
CA TYR A 567 18.62 8.43 -5.37
C TYR A 567 19.71 9.15 -4.60
N ARG A 568 20.54 9.95 -5.27
CA ARG A 568 21.52 10.78 -4.59
C ARG A 568 20.85 11.75 -3.61
N LEU A 569 19.79 12.46 -4.04
CA LEU A 569 19.04 13.34 -3.15
C LEU A 569 18.46 12.56 -1.96
N TYR A 570 17.83 11.42 -2.21
CA TYR A 570 17.30 10.57 -1.15
C TYR A 570 18.38 10.13 -0.15
N VAL A 571 19.55 9.69 -0.62
CA VAL A 571 20.67 9.28 0.24
C VAL A 571 21.19 10.46 1.07
N GLU A 572 21.17 11.69 0.57
CA GLU A 572 21.47 12.88 1.38
C GLU A 572 20.45 13.09 2.50
N TYR A 573 19.16 12.82 2.27
CA TYR A 573 18.18 12.80 3.36
C TYR A 573 18.48 11.71 4.39
N VAL A 574 18.91 10.53 3.95
CA VAL A 574 19.34 9.45 4.85
C VAL A 574 20.52 9.90 5.72
N ARG A 575 21.55 10.51 5.12
CA ARG A 575 22.71 11.06 5.86
C ARG A 575 22.31 12.09 6.90
N LYS A 576 21.32 12.93 6.59
CA LYS A 576 20.79 13.97 7.49
C LYS A 576 19.80 13.44 8.52
N GLY A 577 19.51 12.14 8.53
CA GLY A 577 18.50 11.53 9.41
C GLY A 577 17.06 11.92 9.06
N ARG A 578 16.80 12.44 7.86
CA ARG A 578 15.51 13.01 7.43
C ARG A 578 14.68 12.06 6.55
N ALA A 579 15.16 10.83 6.34
CA ALA A 579 14.49 9.83 5.50
C ALA A 579 13.29 9.18 6.20
N CYS A 580 13.33 9.07 7.52
CA CYS A 580 12.31 8.38 8.31
C CYS A 580 12.34 8.80 9.78
N GLY A 581 11.23 8.58 10.49
CA GLY A 581 11.03 9.18 11.81
C GLY A 581 10.84 8.28 13.02
N LEU A 582 11.14 6.99 12.90
CA LEU A 582 10.72 5.99 13.88
C LEU A 582 11.85 5.15 14.46
N ASP A 583 11.55 4.59 15.63
CA ASP A 583 12.27 3.46 16.20
C ASP A 583 12.31 2.31 15.18
N GLY A 584 13.51 1.77 14.97
CA GLY A 584 13.76 0.70 14.00
C GLY A 584 14.08 1.17 12.59
N CYS A 585 14.14 2.48 12.32
CA CYS A 585 14.51 2.93 10.99
C CYS A 585 15.97 2.65 10.62
N SER A 586 16.91 2.66 11.58
CA SER A 586 18.31 2.33 11.32
C SER A 586 18.46 0.97 10.63
N GLY A 587 17.78 -0.07 11.12
CA GLY A 587 17.78 -1.40 10.50
C GLY A 587 17.16 -1.44 9.11
N ILE A 588 16.16 -0.59 8.84
CA ILE A 588 15.54 -0.48 7.51
C ILE A 588 16.47 0.23 6.54
N LEU A 589 17.07 1.36 6.94
CA LEU A 589 18.00 2.11 6.11
C LEU A 589 19.28 1.32 5.87
N GLU A 590 19.75 0.58 6.87
CA GLU A 590 20.85 -0.35 6.73
C GLU A 590 20.52 -1.36 5.63
N ARG A 591 19.38 -2.05 5.73
CA ARG A 591 18.95 -3.04 4.74
C ARG A 591 18.72 -2.44 3.35
N ASN A 592 18.00 -1.34 3.25
CA ASN A 592 17.48 -0.83 1.98
C ASN A 592 18.44 0.11 1.28
N VAL A 593 19.34 0.78 2.02
CA VAL A 593 20.24 1.80 1.49
C VAL A 593 21.69 1.35 1.61
N ALA A 594 22.18 1.13 2.84
CA ALA A 594 23.62 1.01 3.11
C ALA A 594 24.21 -0.37 2.78
N ASN A 595 23.49 -1.45 3.09
CA ASN A 595 23.99 -2.81 3.03
C ASN A 595 24.23 -3.26 1.57
N GLU A 596 25.42 -3.79 1.30
CA GLU A 596 25.81 -4.08 -0.08
C GLU A 596 24.95 -5.15 -0.76
N THR A 597 24.64 -6.23 -0.04
CA THR A 597 23.93 -7.39 -0.58
C THR A 597 22.44 -7.13 -0.67
N THR A 598 21.89 -6.36 0.27
CA THR A 598 20.45 -6.18 0.41
C THR A 598 19.92 -4.83 -0.06
N SER A 599 20.76 -3.82 -0.34
CA SER A 599 20.31 -2.49 -0.79
C SER A 599 19.37 -2.56 -2.00
N ALA A 600 18.39 -1.67 -2.07
CA ALA A 600 17.52 -1.51 -3.23
C ALA A 600 18.12 -0.57 -4.29
N PHE A 601 19.12 0.23 -3.92
CA PHE A 601 19.63 1.33 -4.75
C PHE A 601 20.88 0.98 -5.54
N GLY A 602 20.98 1.56 -6.75
CA GLY A 602 22.17 1.50 -7.59
C GLY A 602 22.60 0.06 -7.88
N LYS A 603 21.63 -0.81 -8.13
CA LYS A 603 21.89 -2.18 -8.58
C LYS A 603 21.62 -2.29 -10.06
N HIS A 604 22.45 -3.06 -10.75
CA HIS A 604 22.15 -3.48 -12.10
C HIS A 604 20.79 -4.18 -12.12
N SER A 605 19.85 -3.66 -12.89
CA SER A 605 18.49 -4.18 -12.99
C SER A 605 18.13 -4.43 -14.46
N ILE A 606 17.38 -3.53 -15.08
CA ILE A 606 16.83 -3.71 -16.44
C ILE A 606 17.92 -3.55 -17.51
N ASP A 607 18.90 -2.67 -17.29
CA ASP A 607 19.84 -2.29 -18.35
C ASP A 607 21.02 -3.27 -18.51
N ASP A 608 21.34 -4.05 -17.48
CA ASP A 608 22.37 -5.09 -17.52
C ASP A 608 21.94 -6.33 -16.70
N THR A 609 21.11 -7.16 -17.33
CA THR A 609 20.61 -8.41 -16.72
C THR A 609 21.73 -9.42 -16.42
N SER A 610 22.92 -9.28 -17.03
CA SER A 610 24.08 -10.16 -16.76
C SER A 610 24.68 -9.92 -15.38
N LYS A 611 24.53 -8.70 -14.85
CA LYS A 611 24.98 -8.28 -13.53
C LYS A 611 23.83 -8.09 -12.55
N TRP A 612 22.64 -8.63 -12.83
CA TRP A 612 21.42 -8.39 -12.06
C TRP A 612 21.64 -8.46 -10.53
N GLY A 613 21.26 -7.40 -9.83
CA GLY A 613 21.34 -7.29 -8.38
C GLY A 613 22.72 -6.97 -7.83
N GLN A 614 23.75 -6.89 -8.69
CA GLN A 614 25.08 -6.43 -8.30
C GLN A 614 25.11 -4.90 -8.16
N PRO A 615 25.83 -4.36 -7.18
CA PRO A 615 26.00 -2.92 -7.02
C PRO A 615 26.76 -2.31 -8.20
N THR A 616 26.37 -1.11 -8.64
CA THR A 616 27.15 -0.30 -9.58
C THR A 616 28.24 0.49 -8.85
N SER A 617 29.25 1.01 -9.57
CA SER A 617 30.28 1.90 -9.02
C SER A 617 29.66 3.13 -8.35
N GLU A 618 28.64 3.71 -8.96
CA GLU A 618 27.92 4.89 -8.48
C GLU A 618 27.19 4.57 -7.18
N SER A 619 26.64 3.36 -7.06
CA SER A 619 25.96 2.90 -5.84
C SER A 619 26.92 2.74 -4.66
N GLN A 620 28.14 2.28 -4.92
CA GLN A 620 29.16 2.15 -3.89
C GLN A 620 29.53 3.55 -3.38
N ALA A 621 29.81 4.48 -4.28
CA ALA A 621 30.08 5.89 -3.93
C ALA A 621 28.91 6.56 -3.20
N MET A 622 27.66 6.31 -3.61
CA MET A 622 26.49 6.84 -2.90
C MET A 622 26.40 6.34 -1.46
N ARG A 623 26.82 5.11 -1.16
CA ARG A 623 26.72 4.52 0.19
C ARG A 623 27.89 4.85 1.10
N GLU A 624 28.98 5.40 0.56
CA GLU A 624 30.13 5.81 1.35
C GLU A 624 29.71 6.77 2.48
N GLY A 625 30.20 6.49 3.69
CA GLY A 625 29.91 7.26 4.88
C GLY A 625 28.56 6.96 5.55
N LEU A 626 27.71 6.07 5.03
CA LEU A 626 26.52 5.63 5.75
C LEU A 626 26.91 4.64 6.86
N THR A 627 27.27 5.16 8.04
CA THR A 627 27.60 4.36 9.22
C THR A 627 26.36 4.07 10.07
N PRO A 628 26.33 3.00 10.87
CA PRO A 628 25.21 2.74 11.79
C PRO A 628 24.84 3.94 12.67
N GLY A 629 25.83 4.70 13.15
CA GLY A 629 25.58 5.91 13.94
C GLY A 629 24.88 7.04 13.17
N ILE A 630 25.13 7.17 11.86
CA ILE A 630 24.38 8.11 11.01
C ILE A 630 22.93 7.62 10.82
N LEU A 631 22.76 6.30 10.66
CA LEU A 631 21.45 5.67 10.47
C LEU A 631 20.57 5.65 11.73
N GLU A 632 21.16 5.81 12.93
CA GLU A 632 20.46 5.89 14.21
C GLU A 632 19.76 7.24 14.46
N THR A 633 19.88 8.20 13.56
CA THR A 633 19.24 9.51 13.71
C THR A 633 17.72 9.39 13.55
N ILE A 634 16.98 9.62 14.65
CA ILE A 634 15.51 9.59 14.65
C ILE A 634 14.99 11.00 14.33
N TRP A 635 14.11 11.09 13.34
CA TRP A 635 13.45 12.34 12.97
C TRP A 635 11.94 12.26 13.10
N ARG A 636 11.41 12.59 14.27
CA ARG A 636 9.95 12.74 14.43
C ARG A 636 9.52 14.01 13.70
N ILE A 637 8.28 14.05 13.22
CA ILE A 637 7.66 15.35 12.84
C ILE A 637 7.71 16.15 14.13
N GLU A 638 8.54 17.17 14.11
CA GLU A 638 9.49 17.50 15.18
C GLU A 638 8.88 17.60 16.58
N THR A 639 9.69 17.18 17.58
CA THR A 639 9.82 17.90 18.86
C THR A 639 9.61 19.40 18.73
#